data_AF-A0A066WWM0-F1
#
_entry.id   AF-A0A066WWM0-F1
#
_cell.length_a   1.000
_cell.length_b   1.000
_cell.length_c   1.000
_cell.angle_alpha   90.00
_cell.angle_beta   90.00
_cell.angle_gamma   90.00
#
_symmetry.space_group_name_H-M   'P 1'
#
loop_
_entity.id
_entity.type
_entity.pdbx_description
1 polymer ?
#
loop_
_entity_poly.entity_id
_entity_poly.type
_entity_poly.pdbx_seq_one_letter_code
_entity_poly.pdbx_strand_id
1 'polypeptide(L)'
;MKRIQSAFLSTSISLILVLFASCGATKKVTENNSAYLFVYFTGNAKTEEAIRFGLSKDGYNYYALNDNKPVIASETISTTGGVRDPHILRAADGKTFYMTVTDLQTANGWDNQAMVLLKSTDLVNWTSSKVDISKVFDGFKDVTRVWAPQTIYDAKAKKYMVYFSMLQPGGKDIVYYSYANADFTALETVPKQLFFSPTNGSCIDADIIEKDGKFHLFLKTEDTADKGIKLAISDKLTSGYVLKDEYVDQTNESVEGSGVFKLNNSDTYILMYDMYRKGKYQFTSSTDLENFKVIDESVSMNFHPRHGTVLPITKSEAQRLIDKFGWFPNSEILGVQSAVIKQNNVIVDVQNKKMFLPVKNGTDLKNFDPEFKLSQGARVSPAGAQDFSKQAVKYDFEMTDLGKMTFDVEVAVRNNPSLTGYYADPEILYSNKDNRFHLYPTSDGFHEWSGDYFKSFSSTNLVDWVDDGVLLDLKKDVSWTDVKAWAPAAAEKKINGKYQYFFYYTGDTKIGVAVSDNPQGPFTDIGKPLVGTKPNGITRGQVIDPDVFTDPVSGKSYLYWGNGFMVGAELNDDMISLKEKTLTVLKPDGTFREGTEVFYRKGKYYFMWSQDDTRSENYRVRYATSTSPLGNFTIPKDNLVLAKDPSQGIYGTGHNCVIQIPGTDEWYIIYHRFTLPKGIAMGRSAGYNREVCIDRLYFDEEGNIIPVKPTLEGIQPVKK
;
A
#
# COMPACT_ATOMS: atom_id res chain seq x y z
N MET A 1 57.94 -47.78 -62.17
CA MET A 1 59.20 -47.22 -62.73
C MET A 1 59.08 -45.69 -62.61
N LYS A 2 59.84 -44.98 -61.77
CA LYS A 2 61.15 -44.35 -62.08
C LYS A 2 61.13 -43.77 -63.52
N ARG A 3 61.34 -42.47 -63.84
CA ARG A 3 62.17 -41.41 -63.24
C ARG A 3 61.97 -40.10 -64.07
N ILE A 4 62.07 -38.92 -63.41
CA ILE A 4 62.90 -37.72 -63.74
C ILE A 4 62.53 -36.94 -65.04
N GLN A 5 62.52 -35.61 -65.18
CA GLN A 5 63.23 -34.41 -64.66
C GLN A 5 62.27 -33.20 -64.91
N SER A 6 62.29 -32.05 -64.24
CA SER A 6 63.39 -31.07 -64.19
C SER A 6 63.14 -30.00 -63.12
N ALA A 7 64.22 -29.61 -62.44
CA ALA A 7 64.33 -28.49 -61.52
C ALA A 7 64.41 -27.14 -62.28
N PHE A 8 64.09 -26.02 -61.61
CA PHE A 8 65.08 -24.98 -61.26
C PHE A 8 64.46 -23.81 -60.46
N LEU A 9 65.14 -23.50 -59.35
CA LEU A 9 65.43 -22.22 -58.71
C LEU A 9 64.34 -21.33 -58.05
N SER A 10 64.68 -21.04 -56.79
CA SER A 10 64.15 -20.08 -55.83
C SER A 10 64.32 -18.61 -56.22
N THR A 11 63.33 -17.78 -55.92
CA THR A 11 63.56 -16.38 -55.51
C THR A 11 62.41 -15.93 -54.59
N SER A 12 62.77 -15.49 -53.39
CA SER A 12 61.85 -14.92 -52.39
C SER A 12 61.29 -13.58 -52.89
N ILE A 13 59.96 -13.42 -52.83
CA ILE A 13 59.29 -12.11 -52.96
C ILE A 13 58.52 -11.88 -51.66
N SER A 14 58.99 -10.89 -50.89
CA SER A 14 58.24 -10.28 -49.79
C SER A 14 57.04 -9.53 -50.37
N LEU A 15 55.83 -9.99 -50.05
CA LEU A 15 54.60 -9.29 -50.43
C LEU A 15 54.25 -8.25 -49.34
N ILE A 16 54.48 -6.98 -49.66
CA ILE A 16 54.00 -5.83 -48.89
C ILE A 16 52.48 -5.79 -49.03
N LEU A 17 51.76 -6.05 -47.93
CA LEU A 17 50.31 -5.88 -47.85
C LEU A 17 50.01 -4.41 -47.58
N VAL A 18 49.59 -3.67 -48.60
CA VAL A 18 49.06 -2.31 -48.46
C VAL A 18 47.65 -2.39 -47.87
N LEU A 19 47.53 -2.06 -46.57
CA LEU A 19 46.24 -1.84 -45.91
C LEU A 19 45.68 -0.49 -46.35
N PHE A 20 44.64 -0.51 -47.19
CA PHE A 20 43.77 0.65 -47.37
C PHE A 20 42.91 0.83 -46.12
N ALA A 21 43.31 1.74 -45.23
CA ALA A 21 42.47 2.23 -44.15
C ALA A 21 41.38 3.15 -44.74
N SER A 22 40.22 2.58 -45.06
CA SER A 22 39.01 3.37 -45.29
C SER A 22 38.57 3.93 -43.93
N CYS A 23 38.81 5.22 -43.72
CA CYS A 23 38.33 5.96 -42.55
C CYS A 23 36.82 6.20 -42.70
N GLY A 24 36.02 5.18 -42.37
CA GLY A 24 34.59 5.34 -42.17
C GLY A 24 34.37 5.91 -40.77
N ALA A 25 34.07 7.21 -40.68
CA ALA A 25 33.60 7.82 -39.44
C ALA A 25 32.29 7.12 -39.02
N THR A 26 32.38 6.17 -38.08
CA THR A 26 31.21 5.62 -37.41
C THR A 26 30.56 6.74 -36.62
N LYS A 27 29.45 7.30 -37.14
CA LYS A 27 28.52 8.13 -36.35
C LYS A 27 28.12 7.31 -35.12
N LYS A 28 28.60 7.70 -33.94
CA LYS A 28 28.05 7.21 -32.66
C LYS A 28 26.56 7.53 -32.69
N VAL A 29 25.72 6.50 -32.66
CA VAL A 29 24.27 6.64 -32.46
C VAL A 29 24.09 7.10 -31.02
N THR A 30 23.77 8.37 -30.81
CA THR A 30 23.31 8.89 -29.53
C THR A 30 21.93 8.28 -29.27
N GLU A 31 21.78 7.52 -28.18
CA GLU A 31 20.49 6.97 -27.78
C GLU A 31 19.53 8.13 -27.46
N ASN A 32 18.34 8.13 -28.06
CA ASN A 32 17.35 9.17 -27.80
C ASN A 32 16.79 9.02 -26.38
N ASN A 33 16.40 10.14 -25.77
CA ASN A 33 15.68 10.11 -24.51
C ASN A 33 14.34 9.40 -24.68
N SER A 34 14.02 8.51 -23.75
CA SER A 34 12.83 7.64 -23.79
C SER A 34 12.13 7.51 -22.44
N ALA A 35 12.65 8.18 -21.42
CA ALA A 35 12.13 8.20 -20.07
C ALA A 35 12.50 9.52 -19.38
N TYR A 36 12.08 9.66 -18.12
CA TYR A 36 12.31 10.80 -17.27
C TYR A 36 12.69 10.35 -15.86
N LEU A 37 13.68 11.01 -15.29
CA LEU A 37 14.08 10.90 -13.90
C LEU A 37 13.54 12.12 -13.14
N PHE A 38 12.66 11.90 -12.18
CA PHE A 38 12.26 12.93 -11.21
C PHE A 38 13.15 12.82 -9.97
N VAL A 39 13.90 13.87 -9.67
CA VAL A 39 14.68 14.01 -8.43
C VAL A 39 13.95 14.95 -7.47
N TYR A 40 13.70 14.51 -6.23
CA TYR A 40 12.88 15.23 -5.25
C TYR A 40 13.27 14.90 -3.79
N PHE A 41 12.64 15.59 -2.84
CA PHE A 41 12.58 15.21 -1.42
C PHE A 41 11.11 15.21 -0.95
N THR A 42 10.78 14.79 0.28
CA THR A 42 9.36 14.51 0.65
C THR A 42 8.77 15.38 1.74
N GLY A 43 9.55 16.20 2.45
CA GLY A 43 9.05 16.88 3.64
C GLY A 43 10.13 17.51 4.51
N ASN A 44 9.78 17.78 5.77
CA ASN A 44 10.63 18.53 6.72
C ASN A 44 11.16 17.66 7.86
N ALA A 45 10.73 16.39 7.96
CA ALA A 45 11.37 15.49 8.91
C ALA A 45 12.80 15.17 8.45
N LYS A 46 13.69 14.85 9.40
CA LYS A 46 15.10 14.49 9.09
C LYS A 46 15.23 13.39 8.04
N THR A 47 14.34 12.41 8.07
CA THR A 47 14.33 11.32 7.08
C THR A 47 13.75 11.75 5.73
N GLU A 48 13.00 12.84 5.68
CA GLU A 48 12.33 13.36 4.48
C GLU A 48 13.20 14.37 3.70
N GLU A 49 14.11 15.07 4.38
CA GLU A 49 15.10 16.01 3.81
C GLU A 49 16.29 15.28 3.18
N ALA A 50 15.98 14.49 2.15
CA ALA A 50 16.93 13.64 1.46
C ALA A 50 16.55 13.41 -0.01
N ILE A 51 17.57 13.24 -0.86
CA ILE A 51 17.41 13.03 -2.30
C ILE A 51 16.76 11.68 -2.55
N ARG A 52 15.70 11.69 -3.36
CA ARG A 52 14.95 10.52 -3.85
C ARG A 52 14.78 10.61 -5.35
N PHE A 53 14.57 9.45 -5.96
CA PHE A 53 14.33 9.33 -7.39
C PHE A 53 12.97 8.70 -7.68
N GLY A 54 12.34 9.14 -8.77
CA GLY A 54 11.20 8.52 -9.41
C GLY A 54 11.44 8.42 -10.91
N LEU A 55 10.87 7.42 -11.56
CA LEU A 55 10.95 7.26 -13.01
C LEU A 55 9.57 7.36 -13.64
N SER A 56 9.54 7.98 -14.82
CA SER A 56 8.40 7.98 -15.73
C SER A 56 8.86 7.66 -17.15
N LYS A 57 8.03 6.98 -17.94
CA LYS A 57 8.30 6.77 -19.38
C LYS A 57 7.78 7.92 -20.23
N ASP A 58 6.66 8.50 -19.82
CA ASP A 58 5.85 9.42 -20.64
C ASP A 58 5.89 10.86 -20.14
N GLY A 59 6.38 11.09 -18.92
CA GLY A 59 6.42 12.40 -18.27
C GLY A 59 5.16 12.69 -17.46
N TYR A 60 4.24 11.71 -17.36
CA TYR A 60 2.94 11.81 -16.70
C TYR A 60 2.78 10.80 -15.56
N ASN A 61 3.24 9.56 -15.74
CA ASN A 61 3.09 8.50 -14.76
C ASN A 61 4.45 8.21 -14.10
N TYR A 62 4.63 8.63 -12.85
CA TYR A 62 5.87 8.45 -12.11
C TYR A 62 5.74 7.40 -11.01
N TYR A 63 6.81 6.63 -10.83
CA TYR A 63 6.92 5.68 -9.73
C TYR A 63 8.25 5.87 -9.02
N ALA A 64 8.21 5.93 -7.69
CA ALA A 64 9.39 6.03 -6.87
C ALA A 64 10.31 4.83 -7.07
N LEU A 65 11.60 5.09 -7.16
CA LEU A 65 12.64 4.09 -7.01
C LEU A 65 12.92 3.84 -5.52
N ASN A 66 13.58 2.72 -5.20
CA ASN A 66 14.07 2.42 -3.86
C ASN A 66 12.98 2.44 -2.76
N ASP A 67 11.75 2.03 -3.09
CA ASP A 67 10.58 2.12 -2.19
C ASP A 67 10.36 3.53 -1.61
N ASN A 68 10.68 4.58 -2.38
CA ASN A 68 10.63 5.98 -1.93
C ASN A 68 11.59 6.29 -0.75
N LYS A 69 12.60 5.45 -0.52
CA LYS A 69 13.70 5.69 0.43
C LYS A 69 14.79 6.55 -0.22
N PRO A 70 15.57 7.31 0.56
CA PRO A 70 16.67 8.12 0.05
C PRO A 70 17.66 7.32 -0.82
N VAL A 71 18.08 7.88 -1.94
CA VAL A 71 19.08 7.26 -2.84
C VAL A 71 20.51 7.67 -2.50
N ILE A 72 20.67 8.77 -1.76
CA ILE A 72 21.94 9.25 -1.20
C ILE A 72 21.71 9.57 0.27
N ALA A 73 22.62 9.13 1.14
CA ALA A 73 22.59 9.42 2.56
C ALA A 73 22.96 10.90 2.83
N SER A 74 21.98 11.72 3.22
CA SER A 74 22.15 13.18 3.40
C SER A 74 23.32 13.52 4.32
N GLU A 75 23.49 12.77 5.42
CA GLU A 75 24.56 12.96 6.41
C GLU A 75 25.98 12.85 5.84
N THR A 76 26.14 12.19 4.69
CA THR A 76 27.45 12.04 4.04
C THR A 76 27.81 13.23 3.15
N ILE A 77 26.80 13.97 2.67
CA ILE A 77 26.97 15.05 1.69
C ILE A 77 26.64 16.44 2.23
N SER A 78 25.86 16.52 3.30
CA SER A 78 25.39 17.76 3.93
C SER A 78 26.27 18.17 5.13
N THR A 79 26.32 19.46 5.45
CA THR A 79 26.88 19.96 6.72
C THR A 79 25.86 20.00 7.84
N THR A 80 24.58 20.14 7.50
CA THR A 80 23.45 20.23 8.45
C THR A 80 22.81 18.88 8.78
N GLY A 81 23.07 17.86 7.96
CA GLY A 81 22.48 16.52 8.03
C GLY A 81 21.27 16.29 7.12
N GLY A 82 20.84 17.31 6.38
CA GLY A 82 19.68 17.29 5.47
C GLY A 82 19.97 18.02 4.16
N VAL A 83 19.31 17.60 3.09
CA VAL A 83 19.38 18.27 1.78
C VAL A 83 17.98 18.46 1.18
N ARG A 84 17.81 19.56 0.44
CA ARG A 84 16.52 19.97 -0.13
C ARG A 84 16.70 20.50 -1.55
N ASP A 85 15.57 20.69 -2.24
CA ASP A 85 15.49 21.39 -3.52
C ASP A 85 16.46 20.87 -4.60
N PRO A 86 16.50 19.55 -4.88
CA PRO A 86 17.40 19.01 -5.88
C PRO A 86 17.06 19.47 -7.29
N HIS A 87 18.05 20.08 -7.93
CA HIS A 87 18.05 20.33 -9.37
C HIS A 87 19.11 19.49 -10.05
N ILE A 88 18.77 18.85 -11.16
CA ILE A 88 19.67 17.98 -11.94
C ILE A 88 19.68 18.40 -13.42
N LEU A 89 20.85 18.37 -14.05
CA LEU A 89 20.98 18.46 -15.51
C LEU A 89 21.95 17.44 -16.09
N ARG A 90 21.79 17.18 -17.39
CA ARG A 90 22.80 16.56 -18.23
C ARG A 90 23.77 17.62 -18.75
N ALA A 91 25.06 17.40 -18.52
CA ALA A 91 26.14 18.23 -19.02
C ALA A 91 26.18 18.27 -20.55
N ALA A 92 26.74 19.35 -21.11
CA ALA A 92 26.95 19.55 -22.54
C ALA A 92 27.82 18.47 -23.22
N ASP A 93 28.56 17.66 -22.44
CA ASP A 93 29.31 16.51 -22.96
C ASP A 93 28.43 15.27 -23.23
N GLY A 94 27.14 15.33 -22.86
CA GLY A 94 26.14 14.29 -23.07
C GLY A 94 26.20 13.09 -22.12
N LYS A 95 27.23 13.00 -21.26
CA LYS A 95 27.52 11.81 -20.42
C LYS A 95 27.69 12.11 -18.94
N THR A 96 27.93 13.36 -18.58
CA THR A 96 28.08 13.81 -17.19
C THR A 96 26.74 14.37 -16.70
N PHE A 97 26.44 14.16 -15.42
CA PHE A 97 25.28 14.71 -14.75
C PHE A 97 25.73 15.57 -13.58
N TYR A 98 25.12 16.74 -13.45
CA TYR A 98 25.35 17.65 -12.35
C TYR A 98 24.06 17.80 -11.57
N MET A 99 24.17 17.79 -10.25
CA MET A 99 23.06 18.07 -9.36
C MET A 99 23.46 19.11 -8.32
N THR A 100 22.52 19.98 -7.96
CA THR A 100 22.68 20.98 -6.92
C THR A 100 21.54 20.83 -5.91
N VAL A 101 21.84 20.97 -4.63
CA VAL A 101 20.85 20.91 -3.53
C VAL A 101 21.15 21.96 -2.49
N THR A 102 20.11 22.44 -1.82
CA THR A 102 20.22 23.24 -0.60
C THR A 102 20.78 22.37 0.54
N ASP A 103 21.82 22.83 1.24
CA ASP A 103 22.34 22.16 2.43
C ASP A 103 21.57 22.66 3.67
N LEU A 104 20.46 22.01 3.99
CA LEU A 104 19.55 22.44 5.05
C LEU A 104 18.81 21.28 5.71
N GLN A 105 18.85 21.28 7.04
CA GLN A 105 18.04 20.44 7.92
C GLN A 105 17.13 21.35 8.73
N THR A 106 15.85 21.44 8.39
CA THR A 106 14.94 22.46 8.96
C THR A 106 14.68 22.30 10.46
N ALA A 107 14.93 21.12 11.01
CA ALA A 107 14.93 20.88 12.46
C ALA A 107 15.95 21.75 13.22
N ASN A 108 17.00 22.24 12.53
CA ASN A 108 18.02 23.13 13.09
C ASN A 108 17.72 24.62 12.87
N GLY A 109 16.56 24.96 12.28
CA GLY A 109 16.23 26.31 11.81
C GLY A 109 16.23 26.40 10.29
N TRP A 110 15.88 27.58 9.77
CA TRP A 110 15.77 27.85 8.34
C TRP A 110 16.99 28.55 7.73
N ASP A 111 17.96 28.94 8.56
CA ASP A 111 19.16 29.61 8.10
C ASP A 111 20.13 28.59 7.51
N ASN A 112 20.73 28.93 6.37
CA ASN A 112 21.79 28.15 5.75
C ASN A 112 22.73 29.04 4.93
N GLN A 113 24.00 28.64 4.86
CA GLN A 113 25.04 29.37 4.13
C GLN A 113 25.60 28.57 2.96
N ALA A 114 25.17 27.32 2.82
CA ALA A 114 25.79 26.34 1.94
C ALA A 114 24.81 25.66 0.99
N MET A 115 25.37 25.21 -0.12
CA MET A 115 24.77 24.29 -1.07
C MET A 115 25.71 23.09 -1.26
N VAL A 116 25.18 22.00 -1.80
CA VAL A 116 25.99 20.86 -2.23
C VAL A 116 25.94 20.74 -3.75
N LEU A 117 27.12 20.64 -4.36
CA LEU A 117 27.30 20.29 -5.77
C LEU A 117 27.59 18.79 -5.86
N LEU A 118 26.88 18.08 -6.73
CA LEU A 118 27.07 16.67 -6.99
C LEU A 118 27.35 16.42 -8.47
N LYS A 119 28.15 15.38 -8.74
CA LYS A 119 28.56 14.97 -10.08
C LYS A 119 28.48 13.46 -10.22
N SER A 120 27.97 13.00 -11.36
CA SER A 120 27.90 11.58 -11.74
C SER A 120 28.13 11.40 -13.24
N THR A 121 28.46 10.18 -13.65
CA THR A 121 28.46 9.75 -15.07
C THR A 121 27.50 8.59 -15.34
N ASP A 122 26.73 8.19 -14.33
CA ASP A 122 25.86 7.02 -14.37
C ASP A 122 24.54 7.16 -13.61
N LEU A 123 24.27 8.34 -13.01
CA LEU A 123 23.10 8.65 -12.16
C LEU A 123 23.01 7.82 -10.87
N VAL A 124 23.94 6.91 -10.62
CA VAL A 124 23.93 5.99 -9.48
C VAL A 124 25.02 6.36 -8.47
N ASN A 125 26.24 6.55 -8.96
CA ASN A 125 27.41 6.86 -8.15
C ASN A 125 27.67 8.37 -8.25
N TRP A 126 27.68 9.03 -7.09
CA TRP A 126 27.78 10.47 -6.99
C TRP A 126 29.00 10.87 -6.15
N THR A 127 29.76 11.84 -6.65
CA THR A 127 30.72 12.60 -5.85
C THR A 127 30.09 13.92 -5.45
N SER A 128 30.34 14.39 -4.23
CA SER A 128 29.78 15.65 -3.72
C SER A 128 30.86 16.65 -3.29
N SER A 129 30.51 17.92 -3.28
CA SER A 129 31.33 19.03 -2.76
C SER A 129 30.42 20.09 -2.14
N LYS A 130 30.80 20.57 -0.96
CA LYS A 130 30.04 21.58 -0.20
C LYS A 130 30.57 22.96 -0.54
N VAL A 131 29.69 23.88 -0.89
CA VAL A 131 30.04 25.27 -1.16
C VAL A 131 29.34 26.16 -0.15
N ASP A 132 30.11 26.67 0.80
CA ASP A 132 29.67 27.63 1.81
C ASP A 132 29.95 29.06 1.33
N ILE A 133 28.89 29.77 0.93
CA ILE A 133 28.99 31.12 0.34
C ILE A 133 29.66 32.09 1.30
N SER A 134 29.38 31.98 2.60
CA SER A 134 29.94 32.85 3.65
C SER A 134 31.46 32.72 3.77
N LYS A 135 32.00 31.55 3.44
CA LYS A 135 33.43 31.25 3.52
C LYS A 135 34.18 31.51 2.23
N VAL A 136 33.52 31.34 1.09
CA VAL A 136 34.16 31.43 -0.23
C VAL A 136 34.24 32.88 -0.72
N PHE A 137 33.27 33.73 -0.38
CA PHE A 137 33.19 35.08 -0.92
C PHE A 137 33.12 36.14 0.18
N ASP A 138 34.14 36.99 0.27
CA ASP A 138 34.28 38.00 1.32
C ASP A 138 33.09 38.96 1.44
N GLY A 139 32.41 39.26 0.33
CA GLY A 139 31.24 40.14 0.30
C GLY A 139 29.95 39.53 0.85
N PHE A 140 29.95 38.24 1.20
CA PHE A 140 28.75 37.49 1.61
C PHE A 140 28.92 36.75 2.96
N LYS A 141 29.86 37.19 3.81
CA LYS A 141 30.17 36.56 5.11
C LYS A 141 28.96 36.41 6.03
N ASP A 142 28.03 37.35 5.95
CA ASP A 142 26.87 37.41 6.83
C ASP A 142 25.58 36.88 6.17
N VAL A 143 25.69 36.19 5.02
CA VAL A 143 24.54 35.57 4.36
C VAL A 143 23.81 34.62 5.33
N THR A 144 22.48 34.67 5.33
CA THR A 144 21.65 33.86 6.23
C THR A 144 20.85 32.78 5.51
N ARG A 145 20.64 32.90 4.19
CA ARG A 145 19.95 31.90 3.37
C ARG A 145 20.60 31.76 2.01
N VAL A 146 20.75 30.51 1.56
CA VAL A 146 21.24 30.10 0.23
C VAL A 146 20.36 28.94 -0.24
N TRP A 147 19.24 29.25 -0.88
CA TRP A 147 18.18 28.28 -1.16
C TRP A 147 18.02 27.97 -2.65
N ALA A 148 17.52 26.76 -2.92
CA ALA A 148 17.10 26.28 -4.23
C ALA A 148 18.12 26.52 -5.34
N PRO A 149 19.36 26.01 -5.21
CA PRO A 149 20.35 26.15 -6.26
C PRO A 149 19.96 25.30 -7.46
N GLN A 150 19.91 25.93 -8.63
CA GLN A 150 19.66 25.32 -9.91
C GLN A 150 20.80 25.61 -10.89
N THR A 151 20.80 24.90 -12.02
CA THR A 151 21.96 24.92 -12.93
C THR A 151 21.60 24.91 -14.40
N ILE A 152 22.33 25.70 -15.20
CA ILE A 152 22.17 25.81 -16.65
C ILE A 152 23.51 26.02 -17.33
N TYR A 153 23.68 25.49 -18.54
CA TYR A 153 24.91 25.68 -19.31
C TYR A 153 24.88 27.01 -20.07
N ASP A 154 25.86 27.89 -19.82
CA ASP A 154 26.06 29.10 -20.63
C ASP A 154 26.98 28.77 -21.81
N ALA A 155 26.40 28.71 -23.01
CA ALA A 155 27.13 28.47 -24.24
C ALA A 155 28.15 29.58 -24.60
N LYS A 156 27.92 30.83 -24.17
CA LYS A 156 28.82 31.96 -24.40
C LYS A 156 30.01 31.90 -23.45
N ALA A 157 29.77 31.64 -22.17
CA ALA A 157 30.83 31.49 -21.16
C ALA A 157 31.54 30.13 -21.23
N LYS A 158 30.91 29.14 -21.87
CA LYS A 158 31.31 27.72 -21.90
C LYS A 158 31.45 27.11 -20.50
N LYS A 159 30.56 27.51 -19.60
CA LYS A 159 30.58 27.15 -18.17
C LYS A 159 29.17 26.84 -17.68
N TYR A 160 29.08 26.12 -16.57
CA TYR A 160 27.80 25.92 -15.89
C TYR A 160 27.55 27.07 -14.94
N MET A 161 26.44 27.76 -15.16
CA MET A 161 25.93 28.78 -14.25
C MET A 161 25.08 28.09 -13.18
N VAL A 162 25.43 28.30 -11.92
CA VAL A 162 24.62 27.96 -10.75
C VAL A 162 23.88 29.22 -10.33
N TYR A 163 22.56 29.15 -10.20
CA TYR A 163 21.72 30.25 -9.78
C TYR A 163 20.85 29.82 -8.60
N PHE A 164 20.65 30.73 -7.64
CA PHE A 164 20.10 30.40 -6.33
C PHE A 164 19.53 31.63 -5.66
N SER A 165 18.63 31.41 -4.71
CA SER A 165 18.03 32.47 -3.90
C SER A 165 18.92 32.75 -2.70
N MET A 166 19.16 34.01 -2.40
CA MET A 166 20.05 34.40 -1.30
C MET A 166 19.50 35.58 -0.51
N LEU A 167 19.61 35.50 0.82
CA LEU A 167 19.28 36.59 1.75
C LEU A 167 20.54 37.10 2.44
N GLN A 168 20.83 38.38 2.23
CA GLN A 168 21.83 39.11 3.01
C GLN A 168 21.16 39.85 4.19
N PRO A 169 21.90 40.14 5.27
CA PRO A 169 21.35 40.82 6.44
C PRO A 169 20.67 42.15 6.08
N GLY A 170 19.46 42.35 6.61
CA GLY A 170 18.66 43.56 6.36
C GLY A 170 18.11 43.69 4.93
N GLY A 171 18.33 42.67 4.09
CA GLY A 171 17.86 42.62 2.70
C GLY A 171 16.57 41.82 2.52
N LYS A 172 16.40 41.35 1.28
CA LYS A 172 15.29 40.50 0.83
C LYS A 172 15.85 39.26 0.13
N ASP A 173 15.09 38.17 0.12
CA ASP A 173 15.42 37.00 -0.67
C ASP A 173 15.32 37.36 -2.17
N ILE A 174 16.43 37.28 -2.88
CA ILE A 174 16.52 37.58 -4.33
C ILE A 174 17.44 36.59 -5.03
N VAL A 175 17.33 36.51 -6.36
CA VAL A 175 18.05 35.53 -7.17
C VAL A 175 19.44 36.02 -7.56
N TYR A 176 20.45 35.21 -7.28
CA TYR A 176 21.85 35.40 -7.68
C TYR A 176 22.29 34.30 -8.64
N TYR A 177 23.41 34.53 -9.32
CA TYR A 177 24.12 33.52 -10.09
C TYR A 177 25.64 33.59 -9.88
N SER A 178 26.29 32.45 -10.08
CA SER A 178 27.75 32.29 -10.12
C SER A 178 28.12 31.14 -11.06
N TYR A 179 29.32 31.15 -11.64
CA TYR A 179 29.84 30.05 -12.43
C TYR A 179 30.54 29.01 -11.57
N ALA A 180 30.26 27.75 -11.85
CA ALA A 180 31.01 26.63 -11.29
C ALA A 180 32.37 26.47 -12.01
N ASN A 181 33.36 25.96 -11.28
CA ASN A 181 34.63 25.54 -11.86
C ASN A 181 34.46 24.30 -12.77
N ALA A 182 35.48 24.00 -13.58
CA ALA A 182 35.42 22.91 -14.56
C ALA A 182 35.12 21.52 -13.95
N ASP A 183 35.58 21.28 -12.72
CA ASP A 183 35.36 20.01 -12.03
C ASP A 183 33.96 19.89 -11.41
N PHE A 184 33.23 21.00 -11.31
CA PHE A 184 31.93 21.13 -10.64
C PHE A 184 31.99 20.84 -9.14
N THR A 185 33.05 21.35 -8.50
CA THR A 185 33.33 21.17 -7.07
C THR A 185 33.31 22.50 -6.30
N ALA A 186 33.35 23.64 -6.99
CA ALA A 186 33.33 24.96 -6.39
C ALA A 186 32.68 26.00 -7.32
N LEU A 187 32.29 27.13 -6.75
CA LEU A 187 31.94 28.35 -7.49
C LEU A 187 33.20 29.22 -7.66
N GLU A 188 33.48 29.66 -8.88
CA GLU A 188 34.72 30.39 -9.22
C GLU A 188 34.52 31.88 -9.48
N THR A 189 33.26 32.36 -9.53
CA THR A 189 32.96 33.78 -9.67
C THR A 189 32.19 34.31 -8.47
N VAL A 190 32.44 35.55 -8.08
CA VAL A 190 31.65 36.23 -7.04
C VAL A 190 30.17 36.27 -7.46
N PRO A 191 29.22 35.84 -6.61
CA PRO A 191 27.80 35.88 -6.92
C PRO A 191 27.33 37.27 -7.36
N LYS A 192 26.51 37.31 -8.41
CA LYS A 192 25.90 38.54 -8.95
C LYS A 192 24.39 38.39 -8.96
N GLN A 193 23.67 39.45 -8.67
CA GLN A 193 22.21 39.45 -8.76
C GLN A 193 21.79 39.19 -10.21
N LEU A 194 20.92 38.19 -10.40
CA LEU A 194 20.44 37.73 -11.69
C LEU A 194 19.20 38.51 -12.14
N PHE A 195 18.27 38.70 -11.21
CA PHE A 195 16.97 39.30 -11.47
C PHE A 195 16.72 40.51 -10.57
N PHE A 196 16.20 41.58 -11.16
CA PHE A 196 15.85 42.82 -10.48
C PHE A 196 14.34 42.99 -10.55
N SER A 197 13.64 42.68 -9.46
CA SER A 197 12.19 42.81 -9.39
C SER A 197 11.76 44.27 -9.62
N PRO A 198 10.79 44.55 -10.52
CA PRO A 198 10.27 45.90 -10.74
C PRO A 198 9.66 46.55 -9.48
N THR A 199 9.14 45.73 -8.56
CA THR A 199 8.56 46.17 -7.29
C THR A 199 9.59 46.21 -6.15
N ASN A 200 10.85 45.84 -6.44
CA ASN A 200 11.87 45.60 -5.44
C ASN A 200 11.43 44.56 -4.38
N GLY A 201 10.56 43.62 -4.77
CA GLY A 201 9.99 42.55 -3.95
C GLY A 201 10.89 41.33 -3.78
N SER A 202 10.57 40.47 -2.81
CA SER A 202 11.27 39.19 -2.61
C SER A 202 10.90 38.18 -3.71
N CYS A 203 11.90 37.45 -4.19
CA CYS A 203 11.72 36.38 -5.18
C CYS A 203 12.69 35.22 -4.93
N ILE A 204 12.18 33.98 -5.04
CA ILE A 204 12.94 32.75 -4.80
C ILE A 204 12.60 31.67 -5.81
N ASP A 205 13.23 30.50 -5.66
CA ASP A 205 12.95 29.26 -6.41
C ASP A 205 12.97 29.45 -7.93
N ALA A 206 14.01 30.13 -8.41
CA ALA A 206 14.20 30.39 -9.83
C ALA A 206 14.42 29.09 -10.62
N ASP A 207 13.81 28.99 -11.81
CA ASP A 207 14.09 27.97 -12.83
C ASP A 207 14.17 28.62 -14.22
N ILE A 208 15.16 28.24 -15.03
CA ILE A 208 15.45 28.85 -16.33
C ILE A 208 15.45 27.82 -17.43
N ILE A 209 14.65 28.07 -18.47
CA ILE A 209 14.66 27.29 -19.70
C ILE A 209 14.88 28.17 -20.93
N GLU A 210 15.71 27.70 -21.87
CA GLU A 210 15.89 28.35 -23.16
C GLU A 210 14.86 27.84 -24.17
N LYS A 211 14.17 28.76 -24.84
CA LYS A 211 13.24 28.48 -25.94
C LYS A 211 13.33 29.60 -26.97
N ASP A 212 13.47 29.23 -28.25
CA ASP A 212 13.50 30.17 -29.37
C ASP A 212 14.55 31.30 -29.23
N GLY A 213 15.71 30.98 -28.63
CA GLY A 213 16.81 31.93 -28.38
C GLY A 213 16.57 32.92 -27.24
N LYS A 214 15.52 32.71 -26.43
CA LYS A 214 15.19 33.49 -25.24
C LYS A 214 15.25 32.63 -23.99
N PHE A 215 15.63 33.24 -22.88
CA PHE A 215 15.65 32.64 -21.55
C PHE A 215 14.37 33.00 -20.80
N HIS A 216 13.64 31.98 -20.39
CA HIS A 216 12.40 32.07 -19.64
C HIS A 216 12.70 31.70 -18.19
N LEU A 217 12.70 32.70 -17.31
CA LEU A 217 12.96 32.58 -15.88
C LEU A 217 11.61 32.52 -15.15
N PHE A 218 11.29 31.36 -14.62
CA PHE A 218 10.19 31.13 -13.69
C PHE A 218 10.70 31.43 -12.28
N LEU A 219 9.92 32.16 -11.48
CA LEU A 219 10.31 32.51 -10.11
C LEU A 219 9.07 32.65 -9.23
N LYS A 220 9.23 32.27 -7.96
CA LYS A 220 8.21 32.47 -6.93
C LYS A 220 8.32 33.88 -6.35
N THR A 221 7.23 34.63 -6.33
CA THR A 221 7.13 35.90 -5.61
C THR A 221 6.67 35.67 -4.16
N GLU A 222 7.24 36.43 -3.21
CA GLU A 222 7.04 36.21 -1.76
C GLU A 222 6.32 37.37 -1.02
N ASP A 223 5.99 38.45 -1.73
CA ASP A 223 5.36 39.62 -1.10
C ASP A 223 3.91 39.32 -0.68
N THR A 224 3.43 39.95 0.40
CA THR A 224 2.12 39.63 1.01
C THR A 224 0.90 39.80 0.09
N ALA A 225 1.01 40.64 -0.94
CA ALA A 225 -0.04 40.88 -1.94
C ALA A 225 0.25 40.27 -3.32
N ASP A 226 1.44 39.68 -3.52
CA ASP A 226 1.90 39.13 -4.80
C ASP A 226 2.62 37.79 -4.54
N LYS A 227 1.85 36.69 -4.51
CA LYS A 227 2.35 35.33 -4.27
C LYS A 227 1.93 34.40 -5.38
N GLY A 228 2.91 33.76 -6.01
CA GLY A 228 2.71 32.79 -7.08
C GLY A 228 3.98 32.61 -7.90
N ILE A 229 3.88 31.84 -8.98
CA ILE A 229 4.94 31.68 -9.96
C ILE A 229 4.72 32.70 -11.07
N LYS A 230 5.72 33.57 -11.30
CA LYS A 230 5.74 34.53 -12.42
C LYS A 230 6.84 34.18 -13.41
N LEU A 231 6.68 34.71 -14.62
CA LEU A 231 7.62 34.54 -15.72
C LEU A 231 8.34 35.86 -16.03
N ALA A 232 9.67 35.80 -16.14
CA ALA A 232 10.48 36.88 -16.68
C ALA A 232 11.27 36.39 -17.90
N ILE A 233 11.37 37.20 -18.95
CA ILE A 233 11.97 36.79 -20.23
C ILE A 233 13.17 37.68 -20.57
N SER A 234 14.25 37.08 -21.08
CA SER A 234 15.41 37.83 -21.60
C SER A 234 16.02 37.22 -22.86
N ASP A 235 16.70 38.06 -23.65
CA ASP A 235 17.62 37.63 -24.72
C ASP A 235 19.01 37.24 -24.19
N LYS A 236 19.28 37.44 -22.90
CA LYS A 236 20.57 37.14 -22.26
C LYS A 236 20.36 36.34 -20.98
N LEU A 237 21.11 35.25 -20.84
CA LEU A 237 21.02 34.38 -19.68
C LEU A 237 21.26 35.10 -18.34
N THR A 238 22.13 36.10 -18.31
CA THR A 238 22.65 36.71 -17.06
C THR A 238 22.10 38.10 -16.75
N SER A 239 21.23 38.68 -17.59
CA SER A 239 20.78 40.07 -17.41
C SER A 239 19.59 40.42 -18.28
N GLY A 240 18.85 41.47 -17.94
CA GLY A 240 17.83 42.04 -18.83
C GLY A 240 16.53 41.22 -18.88
N TYR A 241 16.21 40.50 -17.80
CA TYR A 241 14.93 39.84 -17.62
C TYR A 241 13.82 40.88 -17.42
N VAL A 242 12.76 40.78 -18.22
CA VAL A 242 11.56 41.59 -18.12
C VAL A 242 10.45 40.73 -17.54
N LEU A 243 9.95 41.10 -16.36
CA LEU A 243 8.86 40.40 -15.68
C LEU A 243 7.54 40.61 -16.42
N LYS A 244 6.77 39.53 -16.58
CA LYS A 244 5.38 39.57 -17.02
C LYS A 244 4.49 39.79 -15.80
N ASP A 245 3.41 40.57 -15.96
CA ASP A 245 2.55 40.92 -14.83
C ASP A 245 1.67 39.74 -14.36
N GLU A 246 1.44 38.74 -15.22
CA GLU A 246 0.58 37.58 -14.96
C GLU A 246 1.30 36.45 -14.23
N TYR A 247 0.53 35.70 -13.42
CA TYR A 247 0.97 34.43 -12.86
C TYR A 247 0.81 33.31 -13.88
N VAL A 248 1.74 32.36 -13.87
CA VAL A 248 1.71 31.18 -14.73
C VAL A 248 1.28 29.92 -13.99
N ASP A 249 1.26 29.94 -12.66
CA ASP A 249 0.55 28.92 -11.89
C ASP A 249 -0.97 29.05 -12.06
N GLN A 250 -1.68 27.94 -11.88
CA GLN A 250 -3.11 27.79 -12.16
C GLN A 250 -3.90 27.43 -10.89
N THR A 251 -3.51 28.02 -9.76
CA THR A 251 -4.10 27.76 -8.45
C THR A 251 -4.13 29.01 -7.57
N ASN A 252 -4.95 28.99 -6.52
CA ASN A 252 -4.95 30.03 -5.47
C ASN A 252 -4.21 29.57 -4.20
N GLU A 253 -3.60 28.39 -4.26
CA GLU A 253 -2.85 27.81 -3.14
C GLU A 253 -1.45 28.41 -3.02
N SER A 254 -0.81 28.27 -1.86
CA SER A 254 0.58 28.67 -1.72
C SER A 254 1.49 27.68 -2.46
N VAL A 255 2.15 28.18 -3.51
CA VAL A 255 3.02 27.41 -4.42
C VAL A 255 4.49 27.77 -4.24
N GLU A 256 5.40 26.84 -4.52
CA GLU A 256 6.85 27.07 -4.52
C GLU A 256 7.59 26.05 -5.41
N GLY A 257 8.90 26.24 -5.59
CA GLY A 257 9.74 25.25 -6.27
C GLY A 257 9.33 24.96 -7.70
N SER A 258 9.20 25.99 -8.54
CA SER A 258 8.88 25.78 -9.96
C SER A 258 9.95 24.95 -10.65
N GLY A 259 9.53 24.00 -11.47
CA GLY A 259 10.38 23.23 -12.37
C GLY A 259 9.72 23.08 -13.73
N VAL A 260 10.49 23.30 -14.80
CA VAL A 260 10.03 23.25 -16.18
C VAL A 260 10.84 22.25 -16.97
N PHE A 261 10.17 21.35 -17.68
CA PHE A 261 10.82 20.40 -18.57
C PHE A 261 10.04 20.22 -19.87
N LYS A 262 10.76 19.87 -20.94
CA LYS A 262 10.16 19.56 -22.25
C LYS A 262 9.86 18.06 -22.34
N LEU A 263 8.68 17.72 -22.85
CA LEU A 263 8.36 16.33 -23.18
C LEU A 263 9.20 15.83 -24.36
N ASN A 264 9.73 14.62 -24.23
CA ASN A 264 10.44 13.90 -25.27
C ASN A 264 9.58 13.82 -26.53
N ASN A 265 10.18 14.16 -27.69
CA ASN A 265 9.54 14.10 -29.00
C ASN A 265 8.25 14.94 -29.14
N SER A 266 8.09 15.99 -28.33
CA SER A 266 6.94 16.89 -28.35
C SER A 266 7.40 18.34 -28.18
N ASP A 267 6.61 19.30 -28.66
CA ASP A 267 6.81 20.73 -28.39
C ASP A 267 6.11 21.21 -27.11
N THR A 268 5.58 20.26 -26.34
CA THR A 268 4.94 20.52 -25.05
C THR A 268 5.98 20.59 -23.94
N TYR A 269 5.83 21.61 -23.11
CA TYR A 269 6.53 21.84 -21.87
C TYR A 269 5.58 21.60 -20.70
N ILE A 270 6.13 21.12 -19.61
CA ILE A 270 5.43 20.90 -18.35
C ILE A 270 6.02 21.87 -17.34
N LEU A 271 5.17 22.66 -16.70
CA LEU A 271 5.51 23.43 -15.50
C LEU A 271 4.91 22.67 -14.31
N MET A 272 5.74 22.40 -13.32
CA MET A 272 5.34 21.74 -12.07
C MET A 272 5.77 22.61 -10.87
N TYR A 273 4.98 22.58 -9.81
CA TYR A 273 5.28 23.30 -8.57
C TYR A 273 4.62 22.66 -7.35
N ASP A 274 5.24 22.86 -6.19
CA ASP A 274 4.84 22.33 -4.89
C ASP A 274 3.77 23.23 -4.24
N MET A 275 2.54 22.73 -4.09
CA MET A 275 1.53 23.36 -3.23
C MET A 275 1.80 22.95 -1.78
N TYR A 276 2.89 23.48 -1.22
CA TYR A 276 3.55 22.95 -0.01
C TYR A 276 2.65 22.92 1.24
N ARG A 277 1.61 23.76 1.30
CA ARG A 277 0.63 23.75 2.40
C ARG A 277 -0.44 22.66 2.28
N LYS A 278 -0.59 22.08 1.09
CA LYS A 278 -1.54 21.00 0.78
C LYS A 278 -0.87 19.64 0.71
N GLY A 279 0.45 19.59 0.68
CA GLY A 279 1.20 18.33 0.47
C GLY A 279 0.90 17.72 -0.90
N LYS A 280 0.67 18.56 -1.93
CA LYS A 280 0.32 18.14 -3.28
C LYS A 280 1.18 18.90 -4.30
N TYR A 281 1.53 18.23 -5.39
CA TYR A 281 2.10 18.86 -6.58
C TYR A 281 1.02 19.20 -7.60
N GLN A 282 1.18 20.31 -8.32
CA GLN A 282 0.37 20.60 -9.51
C GLN A 282 1.24 20.55 -10.75
N PHE A 283 0.67 19.98 -11.82
CA PHE A 283 1.30 19.91 -13.14
C PHE A 283 0.44 20.67 -14.14
N THR A 284 1.11 21.48 -14.95
CA THR A 284 0.50 22.21 -16.04
C THR A 284 1.28 21.99 -17.33
N SER A 285 0.64 22.18 -18.47
CA SER A 285 1.26 22.04 -19.79
C SER A 285 1.12 23.30 -20.63
N SER A 286 2.13 23.56 -21.46
CA SER A 286 2.17 24.69 -22.39
C SER A 286 3.03 24.36 -23.61
N THR A 287 2.74 24.95 -24.77
CA THR A 287 3.62 24.91 -25.96
C THR A 287 4.41 26.21 -26.15
N ASP A 288 4.05 27.29 -25.45
CA ASP A 288 4.64 28.61 -25.61
C ASP A 288 5.42 29.09 -24.38
N LEU A 289 5.30 28.41 -23.23
CA LEU A 289 5.83 28.79 -21.91
C LEU A 289 5.15 30.01 -21.26
N GLU A 290 4.05 30.49 -21.82
CA GLU A 290 3.29 31.62 -21.27
C GLU A 290 1.88 31.17 -20.85
N ASN A 291 1.21 30.36 -21.68
CA ASN A 291 -0.15 29.89 -21.44
C ASN A 291 -0.14 28.45 -20.94
N PHE A 292 -0.46 28.26 -19.65
CA PHE A 292 -0.44 26.95 -19.01
C PHE A 292 -1.84 26.39 -18.73
N LYS A 293 -2.01 25.08 -18.88
CA LYS A 293 -3.25 24.36 -18.58
C LYS A 293 -3.00 23.26 -17.57
N VAL A 294 -3.84 23.16 -16.55
CA VAL A 294 -3.78 22.09 -15.53
C VAL A 294 -3.96 20.73 -16.18
N ILE A 295 -3.11 19.77 -15.80
CA ILE A 295 -3.12 18.38 -16.29
C ILE A 295 -3.05 17.36 -15.14
N ASP A 296 -3.38 17.77 -13.90
CA ASP A 296 -3.30 16.92 -12.71
C ASP A 296 -3.99 15.55 -12.90
N GLU A 297 -5.14 15.50 -13.58
CA GLU A 297 -5.88 14.26 -13.83
C GLU A 297 -5.15 13.27 -14.77
N SER A 298 -4.18 13.78 -15.54
CA SER A 298 -3.35 12.98 -16.44
C SER A 298 -2.05 12.52 -15.77
N VAL A 299 -1.71 13.05 -14.59
CA VAL A 299 -0.47 12.77 -13.89
C VAL A 299 -0.74 11.84 -12.70
N SER A 300 0.03 10.77 -12.57
CA SER A 300 -0.07 9.84 -11.45
C SER A 300 1.28 9.60 -10.79
N MET A 301 1.28 9.46 -9.46
CA MET A 301 2.48 9.18 -8.67
C MET A 301 2.14 8.25 -7.51
N ASN A 302 3.02 7.29 -7.20
CA ASN A 302 2.91 6.46 -5.98
C ASN A 302 3.69 7.06 -4.78
N PHE A 303 4.06 8.33 -4.86
CA PHE A 303 4.80 9.10 -3.86
C PHE A 303 4.32 10.56 -3.84
N HIS A 304 4.69 11.30 -2.80
CA HIS A 304 4.36 12.72 -2.64
C HIS A 304 5.66 13.53 -2.63
N PRO A 305 6.08 14.09 -3.78
CA PRO A 305 7.29 14.89 -3.85
C PRO A 305 7.08 16.30 -3.30
N ARG A 306 8.19 16.93 -2.93
CA ARG A 306 8.38 18.37 -2.75
C ARG A 306 9.51 18.84 -3.66
N HIS A 307 9.48 20.13 -4.01
CA HIS A 307 10.45 20.88 -4.85
C HIS A 307 11.59 20.03 -5.42
N GLY A 308 11.55 19.78 -6.73
CA GLY A 308 12.51 18.93 -7.43
C GLY A 308 12.58 19.21 -8.93
N THR A 309 13.24 18.34 -9.69
CA THR A 309 13.47 18.53 -11.14
C THR A 309 13.27 17.22 -11.90
N VAL A 310 12.72 17.32 -13.12
CA VAL A 310 12.55 16.19 -14.03
C VAL A 310 13.55 16.28 -15.18
N LEU A 311 14.38 15.25 -15.31
CA LEU A 311 15.42 15.13 -16.35
C LEU A 311 15.03 14.06 -17.38
N PRO A 312 14.95 14.40 -18.68
CA PRO A 312 14.92 13.41 -19.75
C PRO A 312 16.17 12.49 -19.75
N ILE A 313 15.92 11.19 -19.76
CA ILE A 313 16.98 10.15 -19.75
C ILE A 313 16.73 9.10 -20.84
N THR A 314 17.81 8.40 -21.19
CA THR A 314 17.79 7.27 -22.14
C THR A 314 17.26 6.00 -21.49
N LYS A 315 16.91 4.99 -22.30
CA LYS A 315 16.48 3.69 -21.79
C LYS A 315 17.59 3.00 -21.00
N SER A 316 18.83 3.07 -21.47
CA SER A 316 19.97 2.45 -20.78
C SER A 316 20.27 3.08 -19.41
N GLU A 317 20.04 4.39 -19.25
CA GLU A 317 20.15 5.09 -17.96
C GLU A 317 19.02 4.73 -17.01
N ALA A 318 17.77 4.69 -17.51
CA ALA A 318 16.62 4.27 -16.72
C ALA A 318 16.81 2.84 -16.21
N GLN A 319 17.26 1.92 -17.07
CA GLN A 319 17.53 0.54 -16.68
C GLN A 319 18.59 0.45 -15.59
N ARG A 320 19.66 1.25 -15.68
CA ARG A 320 20.73 1.27 -14.66
C ARG A 320 20.20 1.67 -13.28
N LEU A 321 19.28 2.64 -13.24
CA LEU A 321 18.62 3.06 -12.01
C LEU A 321 17.69 1.97 -11.47
N ILE A 322 16.92 1.31 -12.33
CA ILE A 322 16.06 0.18 -11.97
C ILE A 322 16.88 -0.98 -11.40
N ASP A 323 17.98 -1.35 -12.05
CA ASP A 323 18.85 -2.45 -11.62
C ASP A 323 19.47 -2.18 -10.24
N LYS A 324 19.81 -0.91 -9.97
CA LYS A 324 20.42 -0.48 -8.70
C LYS A 324 19.42 -0.37 -7.55
N PHE A 325 18.30 0.30 -7.81
CA PHE A 325 17.39 0.78 -6.77
C PHE A 325 16.07 0.01 -6.70
N GLY A 326 15.80 -0.85 -7.68
CA GLY A 326 14.50 -1.49 -7.83
C GLY A 326 13.43 -0.51 -8.30
N TRP A 327 12.48 -1.01 -9.06
CA TRP A 327 11.34 -0.24 -9.56
C TRP A 327 10.14 -1.17 -9.71
N PHE A 328 9.02 -0.81 -9.09
CA PHE A 328 7.81 -1.64 -9.13
C PHE A 328 6.56 -0.79 -9.32
N PRO A 329 6.13 -0.60 -10.56
CA PRO A 329 4.75 -0.22 -10.80
C PRO A 329 3.88 -1.44 -10.48
N ASN A 330 2.99 -1.32 -9.49
CA ASN A 330 2.01 -2.35 -9.09
C ASN A 330 1.08 -2.84 -10.24
N SER A 331 1.25 -2.38 -11.48
CA SER A 331 0.33 -2.55 -12.61
C SER A 331 0.73 -3.61 -13.64
N GLU A 332 1.89 -4.26 -13.55
CA GLU A 332 2.38 -5.16 -14.62
C GLU A 332 2.14 -6.66 -14.33
N ILE A 333 2.23 -7.08 -13.06
CA ILE A 333 1.69 -8.38 -12.61
C ILE A 333 0.25 -8.14 -12.19
N LEU A 334 -0.68 -8.37 -13.12
CA LEU A 334 -2.12 -8.12 -12.91
C LEU A 334 -2.74 -9.12 -11.92
N GLY A 335 -2.05 -10.21 -11.63
CA GLY A 335 -2.44 -11.21 -10.63
C GLY A 335 -2.11 -12.63 -11.08
N VAL A 336 -2.82 -13.58 -10.50
CA VAL A 336 -2.77 -15.02 -10.81
C VAL A 336 -4.20 -15.50 -11.08
N GLN A 337 -4.40 -16.44 -12.00
CA GLN A 337 -5.75 -16.82 -12.44
C GLN A 337 -6.23 -18.16 -11.89
N SER A 338 -5.30 -18.99 -11.38
CA SER A 338 -5.64 -20.32 -10.87
C SER A 338 -6.69 -20.24 -9.75
N ALA A 339 -7.81 -20.93 -9.94
CA ALA A 339 -9.00 -20.87 -9.07
C ALA A 339 -8.78 -21.48 -7.66
N VAL A 340 -7.68 -22.21 -7.48
CA VAL A 340 -7.28 -22.77 -6.18
C VAL A 340 -6.40 -21.81 -5.37
N ILE A 341 -5.91 -20.72 -5.95
CA ILE A 341 -5.17 -19.69 -5.23
C ILE A 341 -6.13 -18.82 -4.41
N LYS A 342 -5.78 -18.56 -3.15
CA LYS A 342 -6.46 -17.60 -2.28
C LYS A 342 -5.98 -16.19 -2.60
N GLN A 343 -6.62 -15.59 -3.61
CA GLN A 343 -6.21 -14.33 -4.25
C GLN A 343 -5.95 -13.19 -3.27
N ASN A 344 -6.82 -13.00 -2.27
CA ASN A 344 -6.67 -11.93 -1.27
C ASN A 344 -5.37 -12.05 -0.46
N ASN A 345 -4.84 -13.27 -0.32
CA ASN A 345 -3.69 -13.60 0.52
C ASN A 345 -2.38 -13.82 -0.27
N VAL A 346 -2.37 -13.49 -1.56
CA VAL A 346 -1.12 -13.46 -2.35
C VAL A 346 -0.20 -12.37 -1.80
N ILE A 347 1.05 -12.75 -1.53
CA ILE A 347 2.09 -11.83 -1.04
C ILE A 347 3.12 -11.64 -2.15
N VAL A 348 3.39 -10.38 -2.49
CA VAL A 348 4.46 -10.00 -3.42
C VAL A 348 5.44 -9.12 -2.67
N ASP A 349 6.61 -9.66 -2.35
CA ASP A 349 7.72 -8.94 -1.72
C ASP A 349 8.75 -8.59 -2.79
N VAL A 350 8.57 -7.41 -3.36
CA VAL A 350 9.41 -6.85 -4.41
C VAL A 350 10.84 -6.65 -3.91
N GLN A 351 11.00 -6.15 -2.69
CA GLN A 351 12.29 -5.79 -2.11
C GLN A 351 13.20 -7.02 -2.03
N ASN A 352 12.65 -8.15 -1.58
CA ASN A 352 13.37 -9.41 -1.45
C ASN A 352 13.24 -10.32 -2.68
N LYS A 353 12.53 -9.87 -3.72
CA LYS A 353 12.22 -10.65 -4.93
C LYS A 353 11.58 -12.00 -4.62
N LYS A 354 10.59 -12.00 -3.73
CA LYS A 354 9.83 -13.19 -3.32
C LYS A 354 8.35 -13.02 -3.59
N MET A 355 7.69 -14.12 -3.89
CA MET A 355 6.24 -14.18 -4.03
C MET A 355 5.73 -15.42 -3.31
N PHE A 356 4.64 -15.28 -2.56
CA PHE A 356 3.98 -16.40 -1.89
C PHE A 356 2.54 -16.51 -2.37
N LEU A 357 2.19 -17.69 -2.87
CA LEU A 357 0.87 -18.02 -3.41
C LEU A 357 0.21 -19.08 -2.51
N PRO A 358 -0.70 -18.68 -1.61
CA PRO A 358 -1.47 -19.64 -0.81
C PRO A 358 -2.51 -20.35 -1.67
N VAL A 359 -2.55 -21.68 -1.58
CA VAL A 359 -3.53 -22.51 -2.31
C VAL A 359 -4.45 -23.30 -1.38
N LYS A 360 -5.60 -23.72 -1.91
CA LYS A 360 -6.57 -24.58 -1.22
C LYS A 360 -6.00 -25.97 -0.93
N ASN A 361 -6.58 -26.62 0.07
CA ASN A 361 -6.31 -28.02 0.39
C ASN A 361 -6.49 -28.93 -0.84
N GLY A 362 -5.68 -30.00 -0.92
CA GLY A 362 -5.73 -30.95 -2.03
C GLY A 362 -5.10 -30.48 -3.37
N THR A 363 -4.55 -29.26 -3.43
CA THR A 363 -3.85 -28.78 -4.64
C THR A 363 -2.59 -29.63 -4.92
N ASP A 364 -2.43 -30.09 -6.17
CA ASP A 364 -1.23 -30.83 -6.59
C ASP A 364 -0.04 -29.89 -6.81
N LEU A 365 0.77 -29.71 -5.76
CA LEU A 365 1.95 -28.85 -5.81
C LEU A 365 3.07 -29.37 -6.74
N LYS A 366 3.04 -30.64 -7.18
CA LYS A 366 4.06 -31.18 -8.10
C LYS A 366 3.82 -30.78 -9.55
N ASN A 367 2.59 -30.43 -9.89
CA ASN A 367 2.16 -30.08 -11.22
C ASN A 367 1.19 -28.89 -11.15
N PHE A 368 1.67 -27.77 -10.63
CA PHE A 368 0.86 -26.58 -10.40
C PHE A 368 1.26 -25.43 -11.33
N ASP A 369 0.28 -24.85 -12.04
CA ASP A 369 0.45 -23.61 -12.78
C ASP A 369 -0.22 -22.45 -12.02
N PRO A 370 0.54 -21.42 -11.60
CA PRO A 370 -0.03 -20.20 -11.03
C PRO A 370 -0.97 -19.44 -11.98
N GLU A 371 -0.82 -19.64 -13.29
CA GLU A 371 -1.54 -18.91 -14.34
C GLU A 371 -1.37 -17.39 -14.18
N PHE A 372 -0.12 -16.91 -14.16
CA PHE A 372 0.19 -15.49 -14.02
C PHE A 372 -0.49 -14.65 -15.10
N LYS A 373 -1.24 -13.64 -14.68
CA LYS A 373 -1.85 -12.64 -15.57
C LYS A 373 -0.91 -11.45 -15.69
N LEU A 374 -0.49 -11.17 -16.92
CA LEU A 374 0.42 -10.07 -17.22
C LEU A 374 -0.27 -9.04 -18.11
N SER A 375 0.28 -7.82 -18.11
CA SER A 375 -0.08 -6.78 -19.08
C SER A 375 0.25 -7.19 -20.53
N GLN A 376 -0.34 -6.49 -21.50
CA GLN A 376 -0.15 -6.80 -22.90
C GLN A 376 1.33 -6.67 -23.31
N GLY A 377 1.93 -7.78 -23.75
CA GLY A 377 3.31 -7.86 -24.24
C GLY A 377 4.35 -8.26 -23.19
N ALA A 378 3.99 -8.30 -21.91
CA ALA A 378 4.83 -8.89 -20.87
C ALA A 378 4.84 -10.43 -20.99
N ARG A 379 5.92 -11.06 -20.54
CA ARG A 379 6.12 -12.51 -20.57
C ARG A 379 6.58 -13.01 -19.21
N VAL A 380 6.28 -14.27 -18.93
CA VAL A 380 6.72 -14.96 -17.73
C VAL A 380 7.37 -16.29 -18.12
N SER A 381 8.47 -16.63 -17.46
CA SER A 381 9.18 -17.89 -17.65
C SER A 381 9.64 -18.44 -16.28
N PRO A 382 9.50 -19.74 -15.98
CA PRO A 382 8.92 -20.76 -16.85
C PRO A 382 7.41 -20.53 -17.02
N ALA A 383 6.87 -21.00 -18.15
CA ALA A 383 5.43 -21.04 -18.38
C ALA A 383 4.90 -22.45 -18.08
N GLY A 384 3.63 -22.56 -17.73
CA GLY A 384 3.00 -23.85 -17.45
C GLY A 384 3.31 -24.38 -16.05
N ALA A 385 2.81 -25.59 -15.78
CA ALA A 385 2.91 -26.23 -14.48
C ALA A 385 4.36 -26.51 -14.03
N GLN A 386 4.65 -26.24 -12.76
CA GLN A 386 5.94 -26.46 -12.11
C GLN A 386 5.77 -27.31 -10.83
N ASP A 387 6.89 -27.82 -10.30
CA ASP A 387 6.96 -28.53 -9.02
C ASP A 387 7.35 -27.57 -7.88
N PHE A 388 6.36 -27.18 -7.08
CA PHE A 388 6.52 -26.37 -5.87
C PHE A 388 6.57 -27.22 -4.59
N SER A 389 6.50 -28.56 -4.68
CA SER A 389 6.35 -29.44 -3.51
C SER A 389 7.57 -29.50 -2.59
N LYS A 390 8.73 -28.99 -3.04
CA LYS A 390 10.00 -29.06 -2.31
C LYS A 390 10.64 -27.70 -2.01
N GLN A 391 10.48 -26.73 -2.91
CA GLN A 391 11.14 -25.42 -2.83
C GLN A 391 10.43 -24.40 -3.71
N ALA A 392 10.75 -23.12 -3.50
CA ALA A 392 10.35 -22.05 -4.39
C ALA A 392 10.92 -22.24 -5.81
N VAL A 393 10.15 -21.82 -6.81
CA VAL A 393 10.52 -21.86 -8.23
C VAL A 393 10.84 -20.44 -8.68
N LYS A 394 11.93 -20.26 -9.41
CA LYS A 394 12.31 -18.96 -9.97
C LYS A 394 11.43 -18.64 -11.18
N TYR A 395 10.80 -17.48 -11.15
CA TYR A 395 10.03 -16.93 -12.26
C TYR A 395 10.63 -15.61 -12.73
N ASP A 396 10.95 -15.56 -14.00
CA ASP A 396 11.41 -14.39 -14.74
C ASP A 396 10.20 -13.70 -15.38
N PHE A 397 9.92 -12.48 -14.96
CA PHE A 397 8.92 -11.60 -15.54
C PHE A 397 9.62 -10.60 -16.44
N GLU A 398 9.49 -10.80 -17.76
CA GLU A 398 9.96 -9.88 -18.79
C GLU A 398 8.84 -8.89 -19.11
N MET A 399 8.94 -7.68 -18.59
CA MET A 399 7.94 -6.65 -18.85
C MET A 399 8.29 -5.92 -20.15
N THR A 400 7.27 -5.50 -20.92
CA THR A 400 7.42 -4.91 -22.26
C THR A 400 8.51 -3.86 -22.37
N ASP A 401 8.66 -2.99 -21.35
CA ASP A 401 9.61 -1.89 -21.43
C ASP A 401 10.56 -1.73 -20.22
N LEU A 402 10.67 -2.73 -19.33
CA LEU A 402 11.32 -2.57 -18.00
C LEU A 402 12.43 -3.57 -17.70
N GLY A 403 12.77 -4.38 -18.70
CA GLY A 403 13.68 -5.50 -18.53
C GLY A 403 13.03 -6.65 -17.78
N LYS A 404 13.87 -7.47 -17.18
CA LYS A 404 13.52 -8.76 -16.59
C LYS A 404 13.67 -8.68 -15.08
N MET A 405 12.63 -9.10 -14.35
CA MET A 405 12.69 -9.27 -12.89
C MET A 405 12.46 -10.74 -12.53
N THR A 406 13.38 -11.31 -11.76
CA THR A 406 13.27 -12.70 -11.27
C THR A 406 12.73 -12.70 -9.85
N PHE A 407 11.66 -13.45 -9.60
CA PHE A 407 11.11 -13.73 -8.27
C PHE A 407 11.33 -15.20 -7.88
N ASP A 408 11.61 -15.45 -6.60
CA ASP A 408 11.44 -16.76 -5.99
C ASP A 408 9.95 -16.92 -5.59
N VAL A 409 9.23 -17.77 -6.32
CA VAL A 409 7.80 -18.02 -6.11
C VAL A 409 7.62 -19.27 -5.28
N GLU A 410 7.05 -19.12 -4.09
CA GLU A 410 6.66 -20.20 -3.20
C GLU A 410 5.14 -20.41 -3.29
N VAL A 411 4.72 -21.68 -3.31
CA VAL A 411 3.32 -22.08 -3.29
C VAL A 411 3.14 -23.06 -2.15
N ALA A 412 2.18 -22.82 -1.26
CA ALA A 412 1.90 -23.72 -0.16
C ALA A 412 0.40 -23.77 0.14
N VAL A 413 -0.04 -24.93 0.62
CA VAL A 413 -1.40 -25.09 1.14
C VAL A 413 -1.53 -24.27 2.42
N ARG A 414 -2.55 -23.42 2.47
CA ARG A 414 -2.93 -22.64 3.66
C ARG A 414 -4.42 -22.86 3.88
N ASN A 415 -4.84 -23.45 4.99
CA ASN A 415 -6.25 -23.66 5.28
C ASN A 415 -6.90 -22.46 5.98
N ASN A 416 -6.11 -21.47 6.43
CA ASN A 416 -6.61 -20.15 6.82
C ASN A 416 -6.23 -19.06 5.77
N PRO A 417 -7.15 -18.13 5.43
CA PRO A 417 -8.55 -18.11 5.88
C PRO A 417 -9.34 -19.30 5.30
N SER A 418 -10.26 -19.85 6.08
CA SER A 418 -11.03 -21.05 5.71
C SER A 418 -12.04 -20.79 4.59
N LEU A 419 -12.54 -19.55 4.50
CA LEU A 419 -13.36 -19.08 3.38
C LEU A 419 -12.54 -18.16 2.45
N THR A 420 -12.80 -18.24 1.14
CA THR A 420 -12.21 -17.32 0.16
C THR A 420 -13.12 -16.11 -0.02
N GLY A 421 -12.60 -14.90 0.20
CA GLY A 421 -13.36 -13.65 0.11
C GLY A 421 -13.34 -12.89 1.42
N TYR A 422 -14.19 -11.87 1.53
CA TYR A 422 -14.36 -11.10 2.76
C TYR A 422 -15.59 -11.58 3.50
N TYR A 423 -15.37 -12.17 4.67
CA TYR A 423 -16.40 -12.72 5.54
C TYR A 423 -15.99 -12.50 6.97
N ALA A 424 -16.99 -12.28 7.82
CA ALA A 424 -16.77 -12.01 9.22
C ALA A 424 -17.84 -12.65 10.10
N ASP A 425 -17.70 -12.44 11.41
CA ASP A 425 -18.69 -12.80 12.42
C ASP A 425 -19.27 -14.23 12.19
N PRO A 426 -18.40 -15.26 12.15
CA PRO A 426 -18.80 -16.59 11.73
C PRO A 426 -19.66 -17.28 12.80
N GLU A 427 -20.70 -17.96 12.36
CA GLU A 427 -21.47 -18.96 13.13
C GLU A 427 -21.34 -20.35 12.50
N ILE A 428 -21.30 -21.40 13.31
CA ILE A 428 -21.19 -22.78 12.80
C ILE A 428 -22.18 -23.75 13.46
N LEU A 429 -22.77 -24.60 12.63
CA LEU A 429 -23.69 -25.66 13.04
C LEU A 429 -23.28 -27.00 12.44
N TYR A 430 -23.31 -28.08 13.22
CA TYR A 430 -23.32 -29.43 12.66
C TYR A 430 -24.77 -29.92 12.49
N SER A 431 -25.17 -30.22 11.25
CA SER A 431 -26.51 -30.73 10.95
C SER A 431 -26.55 -32.25 11.10
N ASN A 432 -27.46 -32.75 11.94
CA ASN A 432 -27.72 -34.19 12.05
C ASN A 432 -28.57 -34.72 10.88
N LYS A 433 -29.22 -33.83 10.12
CA LYS A 433 -30.02 -34.21 8.95
C LYS A 433 -29.14 -34.68 7.79
N ASP A 434 -28.04 -33.98 7.52
CA ASP A 434 -27.16 -34.27 6.38
C ASP A 434 -25.73 -34.68 6.77
N ASN A 435 -25.40 -34.65 8.06
CA ASN A 435 -24.09 -34.98 8.62
C ASN A 435 -22.94 -34.10 8.10
N ARG A 436 -23.23 -32.80 7.91
CA ARG A 436 -22.29 -31.76 7.47
C ARG A 436 -22.21 -30.62 8.49
N PHE A 437 -21.08 -29.93 8.45
CA PHE A 437 -20.90 -28.63 9.07
C PHE A 437 -21.43 -27.55 8.13
N HIS A 438 -22.10 -26.55 8.68
CA HIS A 438 -22.64 -25.39 7.98
C HIS A 438 -22.16 -24.14 8.69
N LEU A 439 -21.52 -23.24 7.95
CA LEU A 439 -20.91 -22.01 8.43
C LEU A 439 -21.66 -20.84 7.81
N TYR A 440 -22.07 -19.89 8.65
CA TYR A 440 -22.84 -18.72 8.28
C TYR A 440 -22.10 -17.47 8.76
N PRO A 441 -21.46 -16.70 7.86
CA PRO A 441 -20.81 -15.45 8.23
C PRO A 441 -21.65 -14.22 7.86
N THR A 442 -21.30 -13.07 8.45
CA THR A 442 -21.54 -11.76 7.83
C THR A 442 -20.84 -11.70 6.47
N SER A 443 -21.55 -11.24 5.43
CA SER A 443 -20.93 -10.85 4.16
C SER A 443 -20.16 -9.54 4.34
N ASP A 444 -18.82 -9.60 4.37
CA ASP A 444 -17.95 -8.46 4.65
C ASP A 444 -17.35 -7.86 3.35
N GLY A 445 -16.48 -6.86 3.46
CA GLY A 445 -15.90 -6.17 2.28
C GLY A 445 -16.74 -5.00 1.76
N PHE A 446 -17.85 -4.69 2.44
CA PHE A 446 -18.70 -3.53 2.15
C PHE A 446 -18.35 -2.38 3.09
N HIS A 447 -18.31 -1.16 2.56
CA HIS A 447 -17.99 0.03 3.35
C HIS A 447 -18.91 0.15 4.56
N GLU A 448 -18.32 0.31 5.76
CA GLU A 448 -19.03 0.41 7.04
C GLU A 448 -20.04 -0.72 7.29
N TRP A 449 -19.68 -1.95 6.93
CA TRP A 449 -20.51 -3.15 7.13
C TRP A 449 -21.89 -3.02 6.46
N SER A 450 -21.98 -2.37 5.30
CA SER A 450 -23.25 -2.15 4.61
C SER A 450 -23.83 -3.37 3.88
N GLY A 451 -23.26 -4.57 4.08
CA GLY A 451 -23.78 -5.82 3.55
C GLY A 451 -25.25 -6.06 3.94
N ASP A 452 -26.01 -6.66 3.04
CA ASP A 452 -27.47 -6.80 3.08
C ASP A 452 -27.95 -8.24 2.84
N TYR A 453 -27.04 -9.21 2.79
CA TYR A 453 -27.37 -10.63 2.64
C TYR A 453 -26.41 -11.53 3.41
N PHE A 454 -26.87 -12.75 3.71
CA PHE A 454 -26.08 -13.82 4.32
C PHE A 454 -25.86 -14.96 3.33
N LYS A 455 -24.69 -15.60 3.43
CA LYS A 455 -24.35 -16.82 2.68
C LYS A 455 -24.17 -18.02 3.60
N SER A 456 -24.43 -19.21 3.06
CA SER A 456 -24.15 -20.48 3.73
C SER A 456 -22.95 -21.15 3.07
N PHE A 457 -22.11 -21.78 3.88
CA PHE A 457 -21.04 -22.65 3.41
C PHE A 457 -21.11 -24.00 4.11
N SER A 458 -21.00 -25.10 3.37
CA SER A 458 -21.05 -26.44 3.97
C SER A 458 -19.78 -27.24 3.75
N SER A 459 -19.42 -28.06 4.74
CA SER A 459 -18.24 -28.92 4.71
C SER A 459 -18.49 -30.25 5.39
N THR A 460 -17.79 -31.31 4.96
CA THR A 460 -17.75 -32.59 5.67
C THR A 460 -16.57 -32.71 6.63
N ASN A 461 -15.59 -31.80 6.56
CA ASN A 461 -14.30 -31.95 7.22
C ASN A 461 -13.67 -30.63 7.73
N LEU A 462 -14.45 -29.55 7.82
CA LEU A 462 -14.06 -28.20 8.28
C LEU A 462 -12.98 -27.49 7.46
N VAL A 463 -12.50 -28.08 6.38
CA VAL A 463 -11.44 -27.52 5.52
C VAL A 463 -11.95 -27.28 4.11
N ASP A 464 -12.62 -28.27 3.53
CA ASP A 464 -13.14 -28.21 2.18
C ASP A 464 -14.58 -27.68 2.23
N TRP A 465 -14.75 -26.39 1.95
CA TRP A 465 -16.02 -25.67 2.00
C TRP A 465 -16.64 -25.51 0.61
N VAL A 466 -17.95 -25.77 0.54
CA VAL A 466 -18.81 -25.44 -0.61
C VAL A 466 -19.53 -24.14 -0.30
N ASP A 467 -19.52 -23.16 -1.22
CA ASP A 467 -20.40 -21.98 -1.14
C ASP A 467 -21.80 -22.40 -1.61
N ASP A 468 -22.74 -22.52 -0.68
CA ASP A 468 -24.12 -22.95 -0.95
C ASP A 468 -25.00 -21.78 -1.45
N GLY A 469 -24.43 -20.58 -1.56
CA GLY A 469 -25.11 -19.38 -2.05
C GLY A 469 -25.77 -18.54 -0.96
N VAL A 470 -26.62 -17.62 -1.40
CA VAL A 470 -27.34 -16.69 -0.50
C VAL A 470 -28.46 -17.44 0.21
N LEU A 471 -28.45 -17.42 1.55
CA LEU A 471 -29.44 -18.09 2.39
C LEU A 471 -30.60 -17.19 2.81
N LEU A 472 -30.35 -15.87 2.87
CA LEU A 472 -31.27 -14.81 3.26
C LEU A 472 -30.77 -13.47 2.72
N ASP A 473 -31.60 -12.75 1.97
CA ASP A 473 -31.35 -11.42 1.42
C ASP A 473 -32.32 -10.41 2.04
N LEU A 474 -31.82 -9.44 2.81
CA LEU A 474 -32.69 -8.52 3.57
C LEU A 474 -33.60 -7.70 2.65
N LYS A 475 -33.16 -7.34 1.45
CA LYS A 475 -33.97 -6.54 0.51
C LYS A 475 -35.13 -7.34 -0.09
N LYS A 476 -34.99 -8.66 -0.18
CA LYS A 476 -35.97 -9.53 -0.84
C LYS A 476 -36.85 -10.28 0.16
N ASP A 477 -36.24 -10.77 1.22
CA ASP A 477 -36.81 -11.79 2.10
C ASP A 477 -37.28 -11.23 3.45
N VAL A 478 -36.90 -9.99 3.80
CA VAL A 478 -37.17 -9.38 5.10
C VAL A 478 -38.00 -8.10 4.94
N SER A 479 -39.16 -8.05 5.59
CA SER A 479 -40.14 -6.96 5.40
C SER A 479 -39.88 -5.72 6.25
N TRP A 480 -39.05 -5.84 7.29
CA TRP A 480 -38.90 -4.82 8.33
C TRP A 480 -37.52 -4.12 8.34
N THR A 481 -36.57 -4.57 7.52
CA THR A 481 -35.26 -3.95 7.31
C THR A 481 -34.62 -4.45 6.01
N ASP A 482 -33.81 -3.62 5.36
CA ASP A 482 -33.11 -3.91 4.10
C ASP A 482 -31.60 -3.60 4.17
N VAL A 483 -31.08 -3.34 5.37
CA VAL A 483 -29.67 -2.96 5.60
C VAL A 483 -29.05 -3.71 6.78
N LYS A 484 -27.72 -3.78 6.78
CA LYS A 484 -26.89 -4.19 7.92
C LYS A 484 -27.16 -5.63 8.38
N ALA A 485 -26.99 -6.57 7.45
CA ALA A 485 -27.03 -8.01 7.68
C ALA A 485 -25.76 -8.46 8.42
N TRP A 486 -25.81 -8.53 9.76
CA TRP A 486 -24.64 -8.84 10.58
C TRP A 486 -24.84 -10.05 11.49
N ALA A 487 -23.72 -10.68 11.83
CA ALA A 487 -23.50 -11.57 12.96
C ALA A 487 -24.66 -12.56 13.18
N PRO A 488 -24.71 -13.64 12.41
CA PRO A 488 -25.74 -14.65 12.60
C PRO A 488 -25.44 -15.58 13.77
N ALA A 489 -26.47 -16.34 14.18
CA ALA A 489 -26.39 -17.52 15.03
C ALA A 489 -27.40 -18.57 14.54
N ALA A 490 -27.16 -19.86 14.78
CA ALA A 490 -27.99 -20.92 14.20
C ALA A 490 -28.24 -22.09 15.15
N ALA A 491 -29.48 -22.59 15.15
CA ALA A 491 -29.84 -23.77 15.93
C ALA A 491 -30.57 -24.81 15.07
N GLU A 492 -30.25 -26.09 15.29
CA GLU A 492 -31.04 -27.23 14.84
C GLU A 492 -31.96 -27.70 15.98
N LYS A 493 -33.25 -27.88 15.68
CA LYS A 493 -34.21 -28.52 16.60
C LYS A 493 -35.01 -29.57 15.88
N LYS A 494 -35.37 -30.63 16.61
CA LYS A 494 -36.29 -31.66 16.13
C LYS A 494 -37.70 -31.38 16.64
N ILE A 495 -38.57 -30.88 15.77
CA ILE A 495 -39.96 -30.55 16.09
C ILE A 495 -40.87 -31.52 15.33
N ASN A 496 -41.75 -32.21 16.07
CA ASN A 496 -42.65 -33.23 15.51
C ASN A 496 -41.92 -34.30 14.68
N GLY A 497 -40.72 -34.70 15.13
CA GLY A 497 -39.90 -35.70 14.46
C GLY A 497 -39.12 -35.22 13.23
N LYS A 498 -39.28 -33.95 12.82
CA LYS A 498 -38.58 -33.35 11.68
C LYS A 498 -37.50 -32.36 12.17
N TYR A 499 -36.37 -32.34 11.47
CA TYR A 499 -35.34 -31.32 11.69
C TYR A 499 -35.81 -29.98 11.13
N GLN A 500 -35.68 -28.93 11.92
CA GLN A 500 -35.93 -27.55 11.57
C GLN A 500 -34.75 -26.70 12.03
N TYR A 501 -34.42 -25.69 11.23
CA TYR A 501 -33.28 -24.80 11.42
C TYR A 501 -33.77 -23.39 11.69
N PHE A 502 -33.17 -22.76 12.69
CA PHE A 502 -33.46 -21.39 13.12
C PHE A 502 -32.21 -20.56 12.92
N PHE A 503 -32.32 -19.49 12.16
CA PHE A 503 -31.25 -18.57 11.82
C PHE A 503 -31.55 -17.21 12.44
N TYR A 504 -30.83 -16.87 13.51
CA TYR A 504 -30.89 -15.57 14.16
C TYR A 504 -29.87 -14.66 13.52
N TYR A 505 -30.20 -13.38 13.38
CA TYR A 505 -29.32 -12.44 12.70
C TYR A 505 -29.59 -11.02 13.17
N THR A 506 -28.60 -10.15 12.98
CA THR A 506 -28.79 -8.71 13.14
C THR A 506 -29.23 -8.09 11.82
N GLY A 507 -30.27 -7.25 11.87
CA GLY A 507 -30.68 -6.36 10.78
C GLY A 507 -31.03 -4.99 11.35
N ASP A 508 -30.38 -3.93 10.84
CA ASP A 508 -30.51 -2.55 11.35
C ASP A 508 -30.51 -2.44 12.89
N THR A 509 -29.53 -3.06 13.55
CA THR A 509 -29.36 -3.06 15.02
C THR A 509 -30.56 -3.60 15.82
N LYS A 510 -31.29 -4.54 15.22
CA LYS A 510 -32.32 -5.37 15.84
C LYS A 510 -32.04 -6.83 15.49
N ILE A 511 -32.55 -7.76 16.29
CA ILE A 511 -32.36 -9.19 16.06
C ILE A 511 -33.60 -9.77 15.39
N GLY A 512 -33.41 -10.40 14.24
CA GLY A 512 -34.41 -11.21 13.54
C GLY A 512 -34.25 -12.70 13.80
N VAL A 513 -35.23 -13.48 13.34
CA VAL A 513 -35.13 -14.94 13.27
C VAL A 513 -35.83 -15.41 12.00
N ALA A 514 -35.18 -16.30 11.26
CA ALA A 514 -35.71 -16.94 10.09
C ALA A 514 -35.69 -18.46 10.24
N VAL A 515 -36.60 -19.16 9.57
CA VAL A 515 -36.82 -20.60 9.71
C VAL A 515 -36.64 -21.32 8.38
N SER A 516 -36.04 -22.50 8.41
CA SER A 516 -35.88 -23.37 7.24
C SER A 516 -35.99 -24.84 7.62
N ASP A 517 -36.39 -25.68 6.66
CA ASP A 517 -36.28 -27.14 6.78
C ASP A 517 -34.89 -27.66 6.38
N ASN A 518 -34.02 -26.80 5.83
CA ASN A 518 -32.67 -27.15 5.36
C ASN A 518 -31.62 -26.19 5.97
N PRO A 519 -30.45 -26.70 6.40
CA PRO A 519 -29.42 -25.88 7.04
C PRO A 519 -28.85 -24.81 6.09
N GLN A 520 -28.72 -25.10 4.80
CA GLN A 520 -28.24 -24.12 3.80
C GLN A 520 -29.30 -23.11 3.34
N GLY A 521 -30.54 -23.21 3.83
CA GLY A 521 -31.66 -22.38 3.39
C GLY A 521 -32.38 -22.89 2.13
N PRO A 522 -33.16 -22.02 1.45
CA PRO A 522 -33.43 -20.62 1.82
C PRO A 522 -34.21 -20.53 3.15
N PHE A 523 -33.94 -19.48 3.92
CA PHE A 523 -34.65 -19.20 5.17
C PHE A 523 -35.81 -18.23 4.97
N THR A 524 -36.88 -18.40 5.75
CA THR A 524 -38.06 -17.51 5.76
C THR A 524 -38.10 -16.72 7.06
N ASP A 525 -37.94 -15.39 6.99
CA ASP A 525 -38.07 -14.49 8.16
C ASP A 525 -39.49 -14.51 8.74
N ILE A 526 -39.61 -14.29 10.05
CA ILE A 526 -40.91 -14.26 10.74
C ILE A 526 -41.69 -12.94 10.53
N GLY A 527 -41.15 -12.00 9.74
CA GLY A 527 -41.81 -10.76 9.32
C GLY A 527 -41.73 -9.62 10.34
N LYS A 528 -40.95 -9.76 11.41
CA LYS A 528 -40.71 -8.73 12.44
C LYS A 528 -39.43 -9.02 13.23
N PRO A 529 -38.82 -8.02 13.88
CA PRO A 529 -37.74 -8.28 14.84
C PRO A 529 -38.20 -9.20 15.98
N LEU A 530 -37.35 -10.17 16.34
CA LEU A 530 -37.47 -10.94 17.58
C LEU A 530 -37.10 -10.08 18.79
N VAL A 531 -36.04 -9.27 18.67
CA VAL A 531 -35.62 -8.29 19.70
C VAL A 531 -35.37 -6.94 19.05
N GLY A 532 -36.22 -5.95 19.36
CA GLY A 532 -36.15 -4.61 18.77
C GLY A 532 -35.65 -3.51 19.71
N THR A 533 -35.53 -3.78 21.01
CA THR A 533 -35.24 -2.76 22.03
C THR A 533 -34.24 -3.25 23.06
N LYS A 534 -33.47 -2.33 23.64
CA LYS A 534 -32.59 -2.64 24.76
C LYS A 534 -33.41 -3.01 26.00
N PRO A 535 -32.89 -3.86 26.90
CA PRO A 535 -33.55 -4.12 28.18
C PRO A 535 -33.70 -2.85 29.03
N ASN A 536 -34.68 -2.87 29.93
CA ASN A 536 -34.92 -1.78 30.88
C ASN A 536 -33.65 -1.48 31.70
N GLY A 537 -33.31 -0.20 31.80
CA GLY A 537 -32.13 0.29 32.53
C GLY A 537 -30.82 0.33 31.71
N ILE A 538 -30.81 -0.22 30.50
CA ILE A 538 -29.65 -0.15 29.60
C ILE A 538 -29.82 1.02 28.62
N THR A 539 -29.00 2.06 28.77
CA THR A 539 -29.09 3.31 27.98
C THR A 539 -28.03 3.44 26.90
N ARG A 540 -27.00 2.60 26.90
CA ARG A 540 -25.89 2.58 25.93
C ARG A 540 -25.80 1.21 25.25
N GLY A 541 -25.00 1.11 24.18
CA GLY A 541 -24.78 -0.14 23.45
C GLY A 541 -25.80 -0.39 22.33
N GLN A 542 -25.78 -1.58 21.74
CA GLN A 542 -26.62 -1.98 20.60
C GLN A 542 -27.21 -3.37 20.78
N VAL A 543 -28.37 -3.63 20.16
CA VAL A 543 -29.05 -4.93 20.12
C VAL A 543 -28.58 -5.68 18.88
N ILE A 544 -27.40 -6.28 18.97
CA ILE A 544 -26.71 -6.99 17.88
C ILE A 544 -26.05 -8.26 18.42
N ASP A 545 -25.42 -9.02 17.53
CA ASP A 545 -24.62 -10.21 17.84
C ASP A 545 -25.41 -11.25 18.65
N PRO A 546 -26.53 -11.77 18.09
CA PRO A 546 -27.22 -12.89 18.69
C PRO A 546 -26.30 -14.11 18.78
N ASP A 547 -26.48 -14.90 19.83
CA ASP A 547 -26.00 -16.28 19.96
C ASP A 547 -27.15 -17.16 20.48
N VAL A 548 -27.22 -18.42 20.04
CA VAL A 548 -28.26 -19.36 20.43
C VAL A 548 -27.67 -20.65 20.95
N PHE A 549 -28.09 -21.04 22.14
CA PHE A 549 -27.59 -22.23 22.83
C PHE A 549 -28.74 -23.09 23.30
N THR A 550 -28.65 -24.41 23.09
CA THR A 550 -29.56 -25.37 23.72
C THR A 550 -28.83 -26.10 24.84
N ASP A 551 -29.31 -25.92 26.06
CA ASP A 551 -28.75 -26.55 27.25
C ASP A 551 -28.94 -28.08 27.20
N PRO A 552 -27.86 -28.88 27.14
CA PRO A 552 -27.96 -30.33 27.11
C PRO A 552 -28.47 -30.92 28.44
N VAL A 553 -28.45 -30.16 29.55
CA VAL A 553 -28.93 -30.63 30.86
C VAL A 553 -30.46 -30.54 30.95
N SER A 554 -31.03 -29.37 30.62
CA SER A 554 -32.48 -29.13 30.73
C SER A 554 -33.27 -29.30 29.42
N GLY A 555 -32.60 -29.27 28.27
CA GLY A 555 -33.23 -29.25 26.94
C GLY A 555 -33.80 -27.89 26.52
N LYS A 556 -33.71 -26.88 27.38
CA LYS A 556 -34.15 -25.51 27.12
C LYS A 556 -33.19 -24.79 26.20
N SER A 557 -33.71 -23.85 25.41
CA SER A 557 -32.90 -23.03 24.51
C SER A 557 -32.86 -21.59 25.01
N TYR A 558 -31.75 -20.92 24.78
CA TYR A 558 -31.46 -19.58 25.25
C TYR A 558 -30.92 -18.74 24.09
N LEU A 559 -31.32 -17.47 24.06
CA LEU A 559 -30.77 -16.47 23.16
C LEU A 559 -29.93 -15.48 23.99
N TYR A 560 -28.73 -15.18 23.51
CA TYR A 560 -27.84 -14.16 24.07
C TYR A 560 -27.60 -13.05 23.06
N TRP A 561 -27.36 -11.83 23.51
CA TRP A 561 -27.01 -10.73 22.62
C TRP A 561 -26.41 -9.52 23.34
N GLY A 562 -25.84 -8.62 22.53
CA GLY A 562 -25.56 -7.25 22.90
C GLY A 562 -24.15 -6.78 22.58
N ASN A 563 -24.03 -5.48 22.27
CA ASN A 563 -22.78 -4.74 22.21
C ASN A 563 -22.78 -3.67 23.31
N GLY A 564 -21.73 -3.62 24.12
CA GLY A 564 -21.60 -2.76 25.30
C GLY A 564 -22.40 -3.25 26.53
N PHE A 565 -23.19 -4.30 26.37
CA PHE A 565 -23.87 -5.06 27.42
C PHE A 565 -24.05 -6.51 26.96
N MET A 566 -24.20 -7.46 27.88
CA MET A 566 -24.52 -8.85 27.58
C MET A 566 -25.85 -9.22 28.25
N VAL A 567 -26.77 -9.81 27.50
CA VAL A 567 -28.08 -10.25 28.00
C VAL A 567 -28.34 -11.67 27.52
N GLY A 568 -29.06 -12.44 28.34
CA GLY A 568 -29.60 -13.75 27.95
C GLY A 568 -31.06 -13.90 28.34
N ALA A 569 -31.82 -14.65 27.56
CA ALA A 569 -33.20 -15.03 27.86
C ALA A 569 -33.52 -16.44 27.35
N GLU A 570 -34.40 -17.16 28.06
CA GLU A 570 -34.93 -18.45 27.61
C GLU A 570 -35.86 -18.23 26.40
N LEU A 571 -35.72 -19.06 25.37
CA LEU A 571 -36.64 -19.14 24.23
C LEU A 571 -37.87 -19.99 24.61
N ASN A 572 -39.01 -19.72 23.98
CA ASN A 572 -40.12 -20.67 23.96
C ASN A 572 -39.78 -21.86 23.06
N ASP A 573 -40.58 -22.93 23.18
CA ASP A 573 -40.35 -24.19 22.44
C ASP A 573 -40.46 -24.00 20.91
N ASP A 574 -41.10 -22.91 20.47
CA ASP A 574 -41.22 -22.52 19.05
C ASP A 574 -39.92 -21.93 18.47
N MET A 575 -38.93 -21.61 19.31
CA MET A 575 -37.64 -20.99 18.98
C MET A 575 -37.75 -19.60 18.30
N ILE A 576 -38.95 -19.05 18.15
CA ILE A 576 -39.23 -17.77 17.48
C ILE A 576 -39.89 -16.74 18.42
N SER A 577 -39.90 -17.02 19.72
CA SER A 577 -40.35 -16.09 20.76
C SER A 577 -39.60 -16.27 22.07
N LEU A 578 -39.45 -15.18 22.84
CA LEU A 578 -38.74 -15.17 24.13
C LEU A 578 -39.68 -15.36 25.32
N LYS A 579 -39.17 -15.99 26.38
CA LYS A 579 -39.77 -15.94 27.73
C LYS A 579 -39.28 -14.69 28.43
N GLU A 580 -39.89 -13.54 28.16
CA GLU A 580 -39.48 -12.21 28.64
C GLU A 580 -39.16 -12.14 30.14
N LYS A 581 -39.88 -12.90 30.98
CA LYS A 581 -39.64 -12.94 32.45
C LYS A 581 -38.29 -13.55 32.85
N THR A 582 -37.60 -14.22 31.93
CA THR A 582 -36.29 -14.84 32.16
C THR A 582 -35.13 -13.94 31.74
N LEU A 583 -35.43 -12.79 31.11
CA LEU A 583 -34.42 -11.86 30.63
C LEU A 583 -33.49 -11.45 31.77
N THR A 584 -32.21 -11.73 31.59
CA THR A 584 -31.18 -11.51 32.59
C THR A 584 -30.05 -10.70 31.99
N VAL A 585 -29.70 -9.57 32.61
CA VAL A 585 -28.47 -8.83 32.29
C VAL A 585 -27.29 -9.60 32.88
N LEU A 586 -26.44 -10.12 32.01
CA LEU A 586 -25.25 -10.87 32.37
C LEU A 586 -24.10 -9.90 32.66
N LYS A 587 -23.25 -10.24 33.64
CA LYS A 587 -22.20 -9.34 34.14
C LYS A 587 -20.80 -9.92 33.90
N PRO A 588 -20.30 -9.91 32.64
CA PRO A 588 -18.90 -10.23 32.36
C PRO A 588 -17.97 -9.18 33.00
N ASP A 589 -16.66 -9.37 32.87
CA ASP A 589 -15.70 -8.36 33.32
C ASP A 589 -15.72 -7.11 32.40
N GLY A 590 -14.95 -6.09 32.78
CA GLY A 590 -14.87 -4.81 32.05
C GLY A 590 -14.23 -4.89 30.66
N THR A 591 -13.85 -6.08 30.18
CA THR A 591 -13.29 -6.26 28.83
C THR A 591 -14.36 -6.50 27.77
N PHE A 592 -15.61 -6.80 28.17
CA PHE A 592 -16.69 -7.09 27.25
C PHE A 592 -16.94 -5.97 26.23
N ARG A 593 -16.92 -6.32 24.95
CA ARG A 593 -17.43 -5.48 23.86
C ARG A 593 -18.71 -6.05 23.26
N GLU A 594 -18.66 -7.25 22.68
CA GLU A 594 -19.69 -7.83 21.81
C GLU A 594 -19.38 -9.31 21.50
N GLY A 595 -20.10 -9.93 20.56
CA GLY A 595 -19.83 -11.28 20.05
C GLY A 595 -19.85 -12.36 21.13
N THR A 596 -20.98 -12.51 21.80
CA THR A 596 -21.15 -13.55 22.84
C THR A 596 -21.21 -14.92 22.18
N GLU A 597 -20.58 -15.93 22.80
CA GLU A 597 -20.65 -17.32 22.36
C GLU A 597 -20.80 -18.23 23.59
N VAL A 598 -21.74 -19.17 23.55
CA VAL A 598 -22.05 -20.05 24.67
C VAL A 598 -22.04 -21.53 24.27
N PHE A 599 -21.20 -22.32 24.94
CA PHE A 599 -21.18 -23.78 24.79
C PHE A 599 -21.08 -24.49 26.14
N TYR A 600 -21.39 -25.80 26.14
CA TYR A 600 -21.35 -26.63 27.34
C TYR A 600 -20.35 -27.78 27.20
N ARG A 601 -19.51 -27.96 28.20
CA ARG A 601 -18.55 -29.06 28.26
C ARG A 601 -18.36 -29.54 29.70
N LYS A 602 -18.51 -30.85 29.91
CA LYS A 602 -18.21 -31.56 31.18
C LYS A 602 -18.74 -30.85 32.44
N GLY A 603 -20.03 -30.50 32.46
CA GLY A 603 -20.66 -29.90 33.65
C GLY A 603 -20.59 -28.38 33.72
N LYS A 604 -19.90 -27.72 32.79
CA LYS A 604 -19.68 -26.26 32.81
C LYS A 604 -20.23 -25.61 31.55
N TYR A 605 -20.83 -24.43 31.72
CA TYR A 605 -21.10 -23.53 30.61
C TYR A 605 -19.90 -22.61 30.42
N TYR A 606 -19.51 -22.38 29.18
CA TYR A 606 -18.45 -21.48 28.79
C TYR A 606 -19.09 -20.31 28.07
N PHE A 607 -18.75 -19.09 28.50
CA PHE A 607 -19.19 -17.86 27.87
C PHE A 607 -17.95 -17.17 27.31
N MET A 608 -17.92 -16.95 26.01
CA MET A 608 -16.84 -16.21 25.34
C MET A 608 -17.37 -14.88 24.86
N TRP A 609 -16.47 -13.91 24.70
CA TRP A 609 -16.80 -12.60 24.13
C TRP A 609 -15.57 -11.96 23.51
N SER A 610 -15.82 -10.97 22.65
CA SER A 610 -14.76 -10.14 22.09
C SER A 610 -14.46 -8.93 22.96
N GLN A 611 -13.17 -8.63 23.09
CA GLN A 611 -12.63 -7.41 23.68
C GLN A 611 -12.11 -6.48 22.59
N ASP A 612 -12.28 -5.17 22.80
CA ASP A 612 -11.88 -4.08 21.90
C ASP A 612 -12.78 -3.96 20.65
N ASP A 613 -12.49 -3.01 19.76
CA ASP A 613 -13.27 -2.74 18.54
C ASP A 613 -12.78 -3.62 17.38
N THR A 614 -13.69 -4.13 16.54
CA THR A 614 -13.28 -4.95 15.37
C THR A 614 -12.34 -4.22 14.40
N ARG A 615 -12.26 -2.87 14.40
CA ARG A 615 -11.27 -2.10 13.61
C ARG A 615 -9.91 -1.95 14.30
N SER A 616 -9.77 -2.44 15.53
CA SER A 616 -8.52 -2.47 16.28
C SER A 616 -7.74 -3.73 15.95
N GLU A 617 -6.44 -3.61 15.69
CA GLU A 617 -5.56 -4.78 15.61
C GLU A 617 -5.54 -5.63 16.90
N ASN A 618 -6.00 -5.06 18.02
CA ASN A 618 -6.07 -5.71 19.33
C ASN A 618 -7.43 -6.37 19.63
N TYR A 619 -8.36 -6.41 18.66
CA TYR A 619 -9.57 -7.21 18.78
C TYR A 619 -9.20 -8.68 19.10
N ARG A 620 -9.79 -9.23 20.17
CA ARG A 620 -9.36 -10.48 20.80
C ARG A 620 -10.48 -11.15 21.59
N VAL A 621 -10.36 -12.46 21.85
CA VAL A 621 -11.39 -13.25 22.54
C VAL A 621 -11.02 -13.51 24.00
N ARG A 622 -12.02 -13.39 24.88
CA ARG A 622 -11.97 -13.66 26.32
C ARG A 622 -13.02 -14.68 26.71
N TYR A 623 -12.92 -15.28 27.90
CA TYR A 623 -13.96 -16.18 28.40
C TYR A 623 -14.22 -16.11 29.91
N ALA A 624 -15.34 -16.73 30.30
CA ALA A 624 -15.68 -17.09 31.66
C ALA A 624 -16.29 -18.50 31.66
N THR A 625 -16.27 -19.15 32.82
CA THR A 625 -17.10 -20.34 33.06
C THR A 625 -18.31 -19.96 33.89
N SER A 626 -19.37 -20.76 33.81
CA SER A 626 -20.63 -20.53 34.52
C SER A 626 -21.25 -21.84 34.99
N THR A 627 -22.02 -21.77 36.06
CA THR A 627 -22.83 -22.89 36.58
C THR A 627 -24.29 -22.85 36.13
N SER A 628 -24.69 -21.83 35.38
CA SER A 628 -26.04 -21.69 34.82
C SER A 628 -26.00 -21.09 33.41
N PRO A 629 -26.97 -21.45 32.53
CA PRO A 629 -27.08 -20.86 31.19
C PRO A 629 -27.44 -19.37 31.23
N LEU A 630 -27.87 -18.82 32.36
CA LEU A 630 -28.12 -17.39 32.54
C LEU A 630 -27.08 -16.74 33.48
N GLY A 631 -25.83 -17.20 33.39
CA GLY A 631 -24.70 -16.63 34.11
C GLY A 631 -24.45 -17.25 35.49
N ASN A 632 -23.85 -16.47 36.40
CA ASN A 632 -23.04 -16.91 37.57
C ASN A 632 -21.58 -17.19 37.18
N PHE A 633 -20.92 -16.16 36.66
CA PHE A 633 -19.59 -16.27 36.08
C PHE A 633 -18.48 -16.49 37.11
N THR A 634 -17.61 -17.46 36.82
CA THR A 634 -16.27 -17.57 37.35
C THR A 634 -15.29 -17.20 36.24
N ILE A 635 -14.62 -16.05 36.41
CA ILE A 635 -13.69 -15.49 35.42
C ILE A 635 -12.26 -15.86 35.83
N PRO A 636 -11.54 -16.69 35.06
CA PRO A 636 -10.14 -16.99 35.34
C PRO A 636 -9.28 -15.72 35.32
N LYS A 637 -8.21 -15.68 36.12
CA LYS A 637 -7.28 -14.54 36.15
C LYS A 637 -6.64 -14.29 34.77
N ASP A 638 -6.27 -15.37 34.09
CA ASP A 638 -5.89 -15.34 32.69
C ASP A 638 -7.01 -15.97 31.86
N ASN A 639 -7.87 -15.10 31.33
CA ASN A 639 -9.03 -15.50 30.54
C ASN A 639 -8.87 -15.19 29.05
N LEU A 640 -7.64 -14.98 28.58
CA LEU A 640 -7.40 -14.78 27.15
C LEU A 640 -7.60 -16.11 26.40
N VAL A 641 -8.42 -16.08 25.34
CA VAL A 641 -8.57 -17.24 24.45
C VAL A 641 -7.76 -17.06 23.19
N LEU A 642 -7.91 -15.94 22.50
CA LEU A 642 -7.33 -15.72 21.18
C LEU A 642 -6.89 -14.28 21.05
N ALA A 643 -5.71 -14.02 20.51
CA ALA A 643 -5.20 -12.68 20.22
C ALA A 643 -4.34 -12.68 18.95
N LYS A 644 -3.99 -11.49 18.47
CA LYS A 644 -3.10 -11.27 17.32
C LYS A 644 -1.76 -12.00 17.46
N ASP A 645 -1.17 -12.33 16.32
CA ASP A 645 0.22 -12.78 16.21
C ASP A 645 0.96 -11.96 15.13
N PRO A 646 1.59 -10.84 15.52
CA PRO A 646 2.28 -9.96 14.58
C PRO A 646 3.45 -10.63 13.85
N SER A 647 4.03 -11.70 14.42
CA SER A 647 5.15 -12.40 13.77
C SER A 647 4.72 -13.11 12.47
N GLN A 648 3.43 -13.40 12.34
CA GLN A 648 2.81 -13.98 11.15
C GLN A 648 1.94 -12.97 10.38
N GLY A 649 1.91 -11.70 10.80
CA GLY A 649 1.02 -10.69 10.22
C GLY A 649 -0.46 -10.89 10.52
N ILE A 650 -0.80 -11.61 11.60
CA ILE A 650 -2.17 -11.90 12.02
C ILE A 650 -2.64 -10.83 13.02
N TYR A 651 -3.74 -10.14 12.72
CA TYR A 651 -4.27 -9.03 13.52
C TYR A 651 -5.80 -9.06 13.64
N GLY A 652 -6.34 -8.46 14.70
CA GLY A 652 -7.78 -8.27 14.88
C GLY A 652 -8.56 -9.58 14.99
N THR A 653 -8.09 -10.53 15.80
CA THR A 653 -8.64 -11.88 15.92
C THR A 653 -9.76 -11.96 16.96
N GLY A 654 -10.99 -11.67 16.56
CA GLY A 654 -12.16 -11.76 17.44
C GLY A 654 -13.41 -12.19 16.71
N HIS A 655 -14.55 -12.01 17.39
CA HIS A 655 -15.88 -12.55 17.07
C HIS A 655 -15.81 -14.01 16.65
N ASN A 656 -16.13 -14.90 17.59
CA ASN A 656 -15.95 -16.33 17.40
C ASN A 656 -17.25 -17.11 17.63
N CYS A 657 -17.28 -18.31 17.08
CA CYS A 657 -18.13 -19.42 17.52
C CYS A 657 -17.27 -20.64 17.82
N VAL A 658 -17.84 -21.67 18.44
CA VAL A 658 -17.14 -22.91 18.79
C VAL A 658 -17.93 -24.13 18.34
N ILE A 659 -17.23 -25.12 17.76
CA ILE A 659 -17.83 -26.41 17.40
C ILE A 659 -17.12 -27.58 18.08
N GLN A 660 -17.93 -28.51 18.57
CA GLN A 660 -17.48 -29.84 18.98
C GLN A 660 -17.60 -30.81 17.81
N ILE A 661 -16.59 -31.65 17.59
CA ILE A 661 -16.73 -32.77 16.64
C ILE A 661 -17.70 -33.79 17.25
N PRO A 662 -18.81 -34.13 16.54
CA PRO A 662 -19.86 -34.99 17.07
C PRO A 662 -19.31 -36.31 17.65
N GLY A 663 -19.71 -36.63 18.88
CA GLY A 663 -19.32 -37.87 19.55
C GLY A 663 -17.90 -37.88 20.14
N THR A 664 -17.16 -36.77 20.08
CA THR A 664 -15.80 -36.67 20.62
C THR A 664 -15.65 -35.50 21.60
N ASP A 665 -14.53 -35.40 22.31
CA ASP A 665 -14.16 -34.20 23.09
C ASP A 665 -13.13 -33.33 22.33
N GLU A 666 -13.24 -33.28 20.99
CA GLU A 666 -12.43 -32.40 20.15
C GLU A 666 -13.22 -31.13 19.78
N TRP A 667 -12.56 -29.97 19.94
CA TRP A 667 -13.19 -28.66 19.81
C TRP A 667 -12.39 -27.75 18.90
N TYR A 668 -13.09 -26.89 18.16
CA TYR A 668 -12.51 -25.92 17.24
C TYR A 668 -13.14 -24.56 17.47
N ILE A 669 -12.31 -23.51 17.40
CA ILE A 669 -12.75 -22.13 17.40
C ILE A 669 -12.74 -21.62 15.96
N ILE A 670 -13.82 -20.97 15.57
CA ILE A 670 -13.95 -20.30 14.27
C ILE A 670 -14.07 -18.81 14.59
N TYR A 671 -13.29 -17.99 13.92
CA TYR A 671 -13.18 -16.55 14.22
C TYR A 671 -12.88 -15.77 12.95
N HIS A 672 -12.91 -14.44 12.98
CA HIS A 672 -12.38 -13.63 11.89
C HIS A 672 -11.10 -12.90 12.27
N ARG A 673 -10.35 -12.48 11.26
CA ARG A 673 -9.20 -11.58 11.41
C ARG A 673 -9.17 -10.54 10.29
N PHE A 674 -8.28 -9.55 10.38
CA PHE A 674 -7.98 -8.69 9.24
C PHE A 674 -7.44 -9.49 8.06
N THR A 675 -7.85 -9.11 6.85
CA THR A 675 -7.32 -9.73 5.64
C THR A 675 -5.79 -9.59 5.55
N LEU A 676 -5.10 -10.68 5.25
CA LEU A 676 -3.64 -10.68 5.10
C LEU A 676 -3.27 -10.58 3.61
N PRO A 677 -2.21 -9.84 3.19
CA PRO A 677 -1.29 -9.05 4.02
C PRO A 677 -1.72 -7.59 4.23
N LYS A 678 -2.80 -7.17 3.58
CA LYS A 678 -3.11 -5.73 3.40
C LYS A 678 -3.81 -5.11 4.60
N GLY A 679 -4.55 -5.88 5.39
CA GLY A 679 -5.49 -5.40 6.38
C GLY A 679 -4.89 -4.41 7.38
N ILE A 680 -3.69 -4.65 7.89
CA ILE A 680 -3.04 -3.75 8.85
C ILE A 680 -2.76 -2.35 8.28
N ALA A 681 -2.56 -2.24 6.96
CA ALA A 681 -2.32 -0.97 6.27
C ALA A 681 -3.62 -0.26 5.83
N MET A 682 -4.78 -0.89 5.99
CA MET A 682 -6.09 -0.35 5.55
C MET A 682 -6.71 0.64 6.56
N GLY A 683 -6.06 0.87 7.70
CA GLY A 683 -6.60 1.72 8.77
C GLY A 683 -7.95 1.19 9.26
N ARG A 684 -8.95 2.08 9.39
CA ARG A 684 -10.28 1.69 9.88
C ARG A 684 -11.00 0.68 8.97
N SER A 685 -10.65 0.64 7.69
CA SER A 685 -11.29 -0.27 6.72
C SER A 685 -10.96 -1.74 6.97
N ALA A 686 -9.89 -2.02 7.74
CA ALA A 686 -9.55 -3.38 8.16
C ALA A 686 -10.71 -4.07 8.89
N GLY A 687 -11.48 -3.33 9.68
CA GLY A 687 -12.61 -3.88 10.44
C GLY A 687 -13.83 -4.27 9.61
N TYR A 688 -13.88 -3.92 8.31
CA TYR A 688 -14.90 -4.41 7.37
C TYR A 688 -14.26 -5.07 6.12
N ASN A 689 -13.01 -5.53 6.24
CA ASN A 689 -12.31 -6.34 5.25
C ASN A 689 -11.62 -7.50 5.97
N ARG A 690 -12.45 -8.38 6.56
CA ARG A 690 -12.02 -9.48 7.41
C ARG A 690 -12.14 -10.82 6.70
N GLU A 691 -11.50 -11.84 7.25
CA GLU A 691 -11.47 -13.19 6.70
C GLU A 691 -11.66 -14.24 7.83
N VAL A 692 -12.53 -15.23 7.58
CA VAL A 692 -12.86 -16.30 8.54
C VAL A 692 -11.73 -17.33 8.62
N CYS A 693 -11.37 -17.73 9.83
CA CYS A 693 -10.29 -18.67 10.16
C CYS A 693 -10.78 -19.74 11.15
N ILE A 694 -10.13 -20.90 11.15
CA ILE A 694 -10.41 -22.01 12.06
C ILE A 694 -9.12 -22.50 12.69
N ASP A 695 -9.11 -22.66 14.01
CA ASP A 695 -8.02 -23.26 14.78
C ASP A 695 -8.57 -24.19 15.86
N ARG A 696 -7.72 -25.07 16.40
CA ARG A 696 -8.12 -26.04 17.42
C ARG A 696 -8.21 -25.39 18.80
N LEU A 697 -9.28 -25.67 19.52
CA LEU A 697 -9.53 -25.20 20.88
C LEU A 697 -9.18 -26.31 21.87
N TYR A 698 -8.29 -26.02 22.81
CA TYR A 698 -7.83 -26.98 23.81
C TYR A 698 -8.24 -26.56 25.22
N PHE A 699 -8.37 -27.56 26.09
CA PHE A 699 -8.65 -27.37 27.50
C PHE A 699 -7.61 -28.13 28.32
N ASP A 700 -7.22 -27.57 29.46
CA ASP A 700 -6.43 -28.28 30.46
C ASP A 700 -7.28 -29.30 31.26
N GLU A 701 -6.66 -29.97 32.24
CA GLU A 701 -7.32 -30.99 33.05
C GLU A 701 -8.42 -30.41 33.96
N GLU A 702 -8.25 -29.16 34.40
CA GLU A 702 -9.22 -28.40 35.19
C GLU A 702 -10.39 -27.85 34.33
N GLY A 703 -10.25 -27.91 33.01
CA GLY A 703 -11.21 -27.42 32.04
C GLY A 703 -11.09 -25.92 31.76
N ASN A 704 -9.96 -25.28 32.07
CA ASN A 704 -9.67 -23.94 31.56
C ASN A 704 -9.32 -24.03 30.07
N ILE A 705 -9.67 -22.99 29.31
CA ILE A 705 -9.26 -22.87 27.91
C ILE A 705 -7.76 -22.56 27.87
N ILE A 706 -7.02 -23.34 27.09
CA ILE A 706 -5.62 -23.04 26.75
C ILE A 706 -5.63 -22.00 25.62
N PRO A 707 -4.92 -20.86 25.76
CA PRO A 707 -4.90 -19.83 24.73
C PRO A 707 -4.55 -20.38 23.35
N VAL A 708 -5.42 -20.12 22.39
CA VAL A 708 -5.30 -20.53 20.99
C VAL A 708 -4.23 -19.69 20.31
N LYS A 709 -3.33 -20.36 19.61
CA LYS A 709 -2.36 -19.72 18.71
C LYS A 709 -2.97 -19.66 17.32
N PRO A 710 -3.30 -18.48 16.76
CA PRO A 710 -3.84 -18.40 15.42
C PRO A 710 -2.80 -18.86 14.39
N THR A 711 -3.24 -19.56 13.35
CA THR A 711 -2.34 -20.09 12.32
C THR A 711 -2.69 -19.60 10.92
N LEU A 712 -1.69 -19.60 10.04
CA LEU A 712 -1.88 -19.44 8.60
C LEU A 712 -2.14 -20.81 7.93
N GLU A 713 -1.50 -21.86 8.43
CA GLU A 713 -1.66 -23.25 7.99
C GLU A 713 -3.10 -23.74 8.16
N GLY A 714 -3.79 -23.29 9.20
CA GLY A 714 -5.11 -23.77 9.59
C GLY A 714 -5.11 -25.23 10.04
N ILE A 715 -6.30 -25.76 10.27
CA ILE A 715 -6.47 -27.16 10.69
C ILE A 715 -6.31 -28.13 9.53
N GLN A 716 -6.00 -29.39 9.84
CA GLN A 716 -6.11 -30.48 8.88
C GLN A 716 -7.57 -30.94 8.77
N PRO A 717 -7.97 -31.55 7.63
CA PRO A 717 -9.32 -32.10 7.47
C PRO A 717 -9.65 -33.05 8.62
N VAL A 718 -10.76 -32.79 9.33
CA VAL A 718 -11.17 -33.65 10.44
C VAL A 718 -11.62 -35.01 9.90
N LYS A 719 -11.14 -36.07 10.54
CA LYS A 719 -11.52 -37.46 10.21
C LYS A 719 -12.76 -37.81 11.04
N LYS A 720 -13.73 -38.47 10.40
CA LYS A 720 -14.85 -39.10 11.10
C LYS A 720 -14.41 -40.39 11.78
#